data_AF-A0A8J1W390-F1
#
_entry.id   AF-A0A8J1W390-F1
#
_cell.length_a   1.000
_cell.length_b   1.000
_cell.length_c   1.000
_cell.angle_alpha   90.00
_cell.angle_beta   90.00
_cell.angle_gamma   90.00
#
_symmetry.space_group_name_H-M   'P 1'
#
loop_
_entity.id
_entity.type
_entity.pdbx_description
1 polymer ?
#
loop_
_entity_poly.entity_id
_entity_poly.type
_entity_poly.pdbx_seq_one_letter_code
_entity_poly.pdbx_strand_id
1 'polypeptide(L)'
;MPDEEENSPEMDPEEGEEEEAPPPPVKKLPEEIEAERFEQLEAEFQDVVAGLVADKGLEHFKLEYEKLFRAVKKSHESEKRLLKKCRELNQEIVDNSEKVETALKMSQADEETITELKTEISRAWGMVEAAHEKETSAKASISTLKGEIANLNQLVEQGAIIARTQEQTVSALRKEREDLLESKQSLQKSADTLSSGNAELLTQLESIEGERSEGMLEITSLRELNTSKRNEVERQQRALDRVAKDLGELKTTQQNLAEGLSDQGTTFEMQRERSALIEQQLKEQNRILEKLQVQERLLSEELKRNEKSFAQAVEQKDDQLKTNMDLKNKIKKLQESLRISRQESEKADRTLADLKRAKRIEEVKFRELVVTKENFVGEVKEIIKEVDRMQAYAQKDDNSLNKLLHERDLLNRAMIKTDERSKLQMNRVKIYDQAAEASREEIATWKVKVQAGVKKIDELDRAREKLGLECNAANQKYFQLLDGIKNAENKATDLRKNHGDFRMKLNQQKELYQQVRSERNAFSRSLIESQDEISEMKRKFKIMFHQIEQLKEEIKEKDEALKRETSDFDRKKRECVKRKEEASKAKKKQQELTHLAELENEEIKKLEHRIHEFESTRLAQKQEYEEVVAERDLLGTQLIRRNDELALLYEKVKIQFSTLENAENVYKDLEEDLRNLRISEKNLTREAERNKAKGSSLKEVKRRIYVLQRELLHERTKVKALSEELENPMNMQRWRKLDGSDPAMYEMIQKVKTLQKRLIHKTEQSVNYDLMLQEKEKLFGELKELVDQQPGPEVAAQVSAFQTYLKDITNQMKSVAAELNMCHAQATDYRDEVEKAQHDLQETKRKYFDQKRRNQLFTTVDG
;
A
#
# COMPACT_ATOMS: atom_id res chain seq x y z
N MET A 1 -56.02 7.60 -47.44
CA MET A 1 -57.02 7.86 -46.38
C MET A 1 -56.26 8.11 -45.09
N PRO A 2 -56.78 8.97 -44.21
CA PRO A 2 -55.95 10.06 -43.71
C PRO A 2 -55.96 10.22 -42.17
N ASP A 3 -55.18 11.20 -41.71
CA ASP A 3 -55.20 11.86 -40.38
C ASP A 3 -54.84 10.94 -39.19
N GLU A 4 -54.36 11.41 -38.02
CA GLU A 4 -54.16 12.77 -37.45
C GLU A 4 -52.65 12.90 -37.07
N GLU A 5 -51.94 14.05 -37.15
CA GLU A 5 -51.89 15.19 -36.21
C GLU A 5 -51.79 14.75 -34.72
N GLU A 6 -50.86 15.25 -33.87
CA GLU A 6 -50.38 16.64 -33.69
C GLU A 6 -48.90 16.78 -33.20
N ASN A 7 -48.42 18.03 -33.23
CA ASN A 7 -47.48 18.72 -32.30
C ASN A 7 -46.11 18.11 -31.91
N SER A 8 -45.07 18.78 -32.44
CA SER A 8 -43.82 19.08 -31.72
C SER A 8 -44.10 20.03 -30.52
N PRO A 9 -43.12 20.25 -29.61
CA PRO A 9 -42.07 21.22 -29.93
C PRO A 9 -40.66 20.70 -29.69
N GLU A 10 -39.70 21.36 -30.36
CA GLU A 10 -38.29 21.33 -29.97
C GLU A 10 -38.13 21.95 -28.57
N MET A 11 -37.22 21.41 -27.76
CA MET A 11 -36.64 22.15 -26.63
C MET A 11 -35.16 22.37 -26.92
N ASP A 12 -34.76 23.63 -27.02
CA ASP A 12 -33.36 24.02 -27.01
C ASP A 12 -32.71 23.70 -25.65
N PRO A 13 -31.40 23.43 -25.61
CA PRO A 13 -30.67 23.19 -24.37
C PRO A 13 -30.35 24.52 -23.65
N GLU A 14 -31.36 25.17 -23.07
CA GLU A 14 -31.17 26.21 -22.04
C GLU A 14 -31.13 25.58 -20.63
N GLU A 15 -30.10 24.79 -20.34
CA GLU A 15 -29.61 24.65 -18.97
C GLU A 15 -28.44 25.61 -18.78
N GLY A 16 -28.60 26.57 -17.87
CA GLY A 16 -27.68 27.70 -17.75
C GLY A 16 -26.36 27.30 -17.08
N GLU A 17 -25.27 27.32 -17.84
CA GLU A 17 -23.93 27.51 -17.29
C GLU A 17 -23.82 28.95 -16.72
N GLU A 18 -24.32 29.15 -15.49
CA GLU A 18 -23.87 30.26 -14.67
C GLU A 18 -22.39 30.01 -14.32
N GLU A 19 -21.48 30.53 -15.15
CA GLU A 19 -20.08 30.72 -14.75
C GLU A 19 -20.06 31.61 -13.50
N GLU A 20 -20.00 31.00 -12.31
CA GLU A 20 -19.59 31.68 -11.08
C GLU A 20 -18.15 32.17 -11.26
N ALA A 21 -18.02 33.35 -11.86
CA ALA A 21 -16.74 34.03 -12.03
C ALA A 21 -16.03 34.10 -10.67
N PRO A 22 -14.80 33.58 -10.55
CA PRO A 22 -14.16 33.38 -9.25
C PRO A 22 -14.08 34.71 -8.50
N PRO A 23 -14.41 34.72 -7.19
CA PRO A 23 -14.56 35.96 -6.44
C PRO A 23 -13.29 36.81 -6.57
N PRO A 24 -13.42 38.10 -6.95
CA PRO A 24 -12.28 38.92 -7.33
C PRO A 24 -11.28 38.96 -6.15
N PRO A 25 -9.97 38.74 -6.40
CA PRO A 25 -9.00 38.52 -5.35
C PRO A 25 -8.99 39.72 -4.41
N VAL A 26 -9.55 39.53 -3.21
CA VAL A 26 -9.69 40.58 -2.21
C VAL A 26 -8.30 41.09 -1.89
N LYS A 27 -8.01 42.33 -2.30
CA LYS A 27 -6.72 42.97 -2.09
C LYS A 27 -6.40 42.86 -0.61
N LYS A 28 -5.22 42.30 -0.28
CA LYS A 28 -4.72 42.20 1.09
C LYS A 28 -4.86 43.56 1.77
N LEU A 29 -5.84 43.69 2.67
CA LEU A 29 -5.92 44.81 3.58
C LEU A 29 -4.66 44.76 4.45
N PRO A 30 -3.91 45.86 4.60
CA PRO A 30 -2.59 45.83 5.23
C PRO A 30 -2.75 45.79 6.76
N GLU A 31 -3.04 44.61 7.31
CA GLU A 31 -3.35 44.39 8.72
C GLU A 31 -2.25 44.89 9.68
N GLU A 32 -0.99 44.85 9.24
CA GLU A 32 0.17 45.39 9.96
C GLU A 32 0.00 46.90 10.24
N ILE A 33 -0.52 47.66 9.26
CA ILE A 33 -0.72 49.11 9.38
C ILE A 33 -1.85 49.45 10.37
N GLU A 34 -2.88 48.61 10.48
CA GLU A 34 -3.99 48.83 11.43
C GLU A 34 -3.63 48.40 12.86
N ALA A 35 -2.84 47.34 13.01
CA ALA A 35 -2.26 46.95 14.30
C ALA A 35 -1.27 48.02 14.83
N GLU A 36 -0.31 48.46 14.00
CA GLU A 36 0.65 49.52 14.36
C GLU A 36 -0.07 50.83 14.74
N ARG A 37 -1.14 51.20 14.02
CA ARG A 37 -1.95 52.39 14.36
C ARG A 37 -2.69 52.26 15.69
N PHE A 38 -3.18 51.07 16.04
CA PHE A 38 -3.82 50.87 17.34
C PHE A 38 -2.80 50.91 18.49
N GLU A 39 -1.60 50.36 18.30
CA GLU A 39 -0.51 50.45 19.28
C GLU A 39 0.00 51.90 19.44
N GLN A 40 0.07 52.68 18.36
CA GLN A 40 0.33 54.12 18.40
C GLN A 40 -0.76 54.88 19.18
N LEU A 41 -2.04 54.57 18.95
CA LEU A 41 -3.16 55.17 19.67
C LEU A 41 -3.15 54.82 21.17
N GLU A 42 -2.74 53.59 21.53
CA GLU A 42 -2.58 53.18 22.94
C GLU A 42 -1.39 53.88 23.62
N ALA A 43 -0.30 54.16 22.88
CA ALA A 43 0.82 54.96 23.37
C ALA A 43 0.43 56.45 23.58
N GLU A 44 -0.21 57.08 22.58
CA GLU A 44 -0.71 58.46 22.70
C GLU A 44 -1.72 58.61 23.85
N PHE A 45 -2.57 57.59 24.07
CA PHE A 45 -3.47 57.54 25.22
C PHE A 45 -2.72 57.50 26.57
N GLN A 46 -1.66 56.69 26.69
CA GLN A 46 -0.84 56.63 27.90
C GLN A 46 -0.18 57.97 28.22
N ASP A 47 0.40 58.64 27.22
CA ASP A 47 1.05 59.95 27.39
C ASP A 47 0.05 61.05 27.79
N VAL A 48 -1.14 61.09 27.17
CA VAL A 48 -2.22 62.02 27.54
C VAL A 48 -2.71 61.75 28.97
N VAL A 49 -2.91 60.48 29.35
CA VAL A 49 -3.31 60.13 30.72
C VAL A 49 -2.23 60.47 31.74
N ALA A 50 -0.95 60.29 31.41
CA ALA A 50 0.18 60.68 32.27
C ALA A 50 0.23 62.20 32.48
N GLY A 51 0.04 63.00 31.43
CA GLY A 51 -0.07 64.46 31.53
C GLY A 51 -1.24 64.90 32.43
N LEU A 52 -2.39 64.23 32.32
CA LEU A 52 -3.60 64.51 33.12
C LEU A 52 -3.48 64.15 34.61
N VAL A 53 -2.44 63.41 35.04
CA VAL A 53 -2.20 63.13 36.48
C VAL A 53 -1.68 64.36 37.24
N ALA A 54 -1.11 65.35 36.54
CA ALA A 54 -0.50 66.52 37.18
C ALA A 54 -1.50 67.54 37.75
N ASP A 55 -2.75 67.58 37.26
CA ASP A 55 -3.76 68.58 37.66
C ASP A 55 -5.06 67.93 38.17
N LYS A 56 -5.34 68.14 39.46
CA LYS A 56 -6.55 67.65 40.12
C LYS A 56 -7.84 68.27 39.59
N GLY A 57 -7.79 69.39 38.88
CA GLY A 57 -8.95 69.97 38.20
C GLY A 57 -9.48 69.10 37.05
N LEU A 58 -8.65 68.22 36.48
CA LEU A 58 -8.97 67.44 35.27
C LEU A 58 -9.31 65.96 35.55
N GLU A 59 -9.38 65.55 36.81
CA GLU A 59 -9.60 64.15 37.21
C GLU A 59 -10.92 63.56 36.68
N HIS A 60 -11.98 64.37 36.57
CA HIS A 60 -13.24 63.94 35.94
C HIS A 60 -13.11 63.75 34.41
N PHE A 61 -12.36 64.63 33.72
CA PHE A 61 -12.11 64.49 32.28
C PHE A 61 -11.28 63.24 31.99
N LYS A 62 -10.26 62.97 32.81
CA LYS A 62 -9.49 61.71 32.76
C LYS A 62 -10.39 60.48 32.88
N LEU A 63 -11.33 60.47 33.83
CA LEU A 63 -12.25 59.32 34.01
C LEU A 63 -13.15 59.07 32.79
N GLU A 64 -13.65 60.12 32.12
CA GLU A 64 -14.42 59.94 30.88
C GLU A 64 -13.53 59.56 29.68
N TYR A 65 -12.30 60.08 29.59
CA TYR A 65 -11.32 59.69 28.57
C TYR A 65 -10.90 58.22 28.70
N GLU A 66 -10.65 57.74 29.92
CA GLU A 66 -10.39 56.32 30.19
C GLU A 66 -11.58 55.40 29.90
N LYS A 67 -12.82 55.86 30.09
CA LYS A 67 -14.02 55.12 29.66
C LYS A 67 -14.10 55.03 28.14
N LEU A 68 -13.85 56.14 27.44
CA LEU A 68 -13.89 56.20 25.98
C LEU A 68 -12.85 55.26 25.37
N PHE A 69 -11.60 55.29 25.86
CA PHE A 69 -10.54 54.38 25.42
C PHE A 69 -10.86 52.91 25.73
N ARG A 70 -11.44 52.61 26.91
CA ARG A 70 -11.92 51.25 27.23
C ARG A 70 -13.01 50.77 26.27
N ALA A 71 -13.90 51.65 25.81
CA ALA A 71 -14.91 51.32 24.80
C ALA A 71 -14.25 51.06 23.42
N VAL A 72 -13.32 51.92 23.00
CA VAL A 72 -12.55 51.76 21.74
C VAL A 72 -11.75 50.46 21.74
N LYS A 73 -11.02 50.15 22.82
CA LYS A 73 -10.25 48.92 22.96
C LYS A 73 -11.13 47.66 22.95
N LYS A 74 -12.29 47.70 23.64
CA LYS A 74 -13.28 46.62 23.57
C LYS A 74 -13.88 46.45 22.17
N SER A 75 -14.05 47.54 21.42
CA SER A 75 -14.48 47.51 20.02
C SER A 75 -13.43 46.82 19.14
N HIS A 76 -12.18 47.26 19.20
CA HIS A 76 -11.08 46.68 18.42
C HIS A 76 -10.80 45.21 18.78
N GLU A 77 -10.92 44.82 20.05
CA GLU A 77 -10.89 43.42 20.45
C GLU A 77 -12.03 42.58 19.85
N SER A 78 -13.22 43.16 19.66
CA SER A 78 -14.36 42.46 19.06
C SER A 78 -14.22 42.34 17.53
N GLU A 79 -13.74 43.39 16.89
CA GLU A 79 -13.34 43.45 15.48
C GLU A 79 -12.24 42.41 15.16
N LYS A 80 -11.18 42.34 15.97
CA LYS A 80 -10.10 41.35 15.84
C LYS A 80 -10.61 39.89 15.98
N ARG A 81 -11.63 39.65 16.80
CA ARG A 81 -12.30 38.33 16.92
C ARG A 81 -13.17 38.04 15.70
N LEU A 82 -13.93 39.02 15.21
CA LEU A 82 -14.74 38.89 13.99
C LEU A 82 -13.87 38.62 12.77
N LEU A 83 -12.80 39.38 12.56
CA LEU A 83 -11.82 39.14 11.49
C LEU A 83 -11.19 37.75 11.56
N LYS A 84 -10.87 37.25 12.77
CA LYS A 84 -10.39 35.87 12.95
C LYS A 84 -11.46 34.84 12.55
N LYS A 85 -12.72 35.00 12.98
CA LYS A 85 -13.81 34.09 12.61
C LYS A 85 -14.15 34.16 11.11
N CYS A 86 -14.03 35.33 10.48
CA CYS A 86 -14.13 35.47 9.03
C CYS A 86 -13.01 34.72 8.29
N ARG A 87 -11.75 34.77 8.77
CA ARG A 87 -10.65 33.97 8.20
C ARG A 87 -10.89 32.47 8.37
N GLU A 88 -11.35 32.03 9.54
CA GLU A 88 -11.71 30.63 9.78
C GLU A 88 -12.80 30.17 8.82
N LEU A 89 -13.91 30.91 8.70
CA LEU A 89 -15.00 30.60 7.76
C LEU A 89 -14.53 30.62 6.29
N ASN A 90 -13.64 31.56 5.91
CA ASN A 90 -13.14 31.64 4.55
C ASN A 90 -12.16 30.49 4.23
N GLN A 91 -11.42 29.98 5.21
CA GLN A 91 -10.63 28.76 5.07
C GLN A 91 -11.56 27.53 5.00
N GLU A 92 -12.57 27.43 5.87
CA GLU A 92 -13.60 26.38 5.84
C GLU A 92 -14.31 26.33 4.46
N ILE A 93 -14.56 27.49 3.83
CA ILE A 93 -15.10 27.60 2.46
C ILE A 93 -14.10 27.07 1.41
N VAL A 94 -12.82 27.48 1.47
CA VAL A 94 -11.78 26.98 0.53
C VAL A 94 -11.60 25.47 0.68
N ASP A 95 -11.40 24.98 1.90
CA ASP A 95 -11.26 23.55 2.20
C ASP A 95 -12.48 22.74 1.72
N ASN A 96 -13.68 23.32 1.76
CA ASN A 96 -14.88 22.65 1.25
C ASN A 96 -15.00 22.74 -0.28
N SER A 97 -14.53 23.82 -0.92
CA SER A 97 -14.45 23.89 -2.38
C SER A 97 -13.49 22.84 -2.96
N GLU A 98 -12.33 22.60 -2.32
CA GLU A 98 -11.40 21.54 -2.71
C GLU A 98 -12.00 20.13 -2.53
N LYS A 99 -12.81 19.92 -1.47
CA LYS A 99 -13.55 18.66 -1.26
C LYS A 99 -14.65 18.45 -2.31
N VAL A 100 -15.33 19.52 -2.74
CA VAL A 100 -16.33 19.44 -3.83
C VAL A 100 -15.66 19.18 -5.17
N GLU A 101 -14.56 19.87 -5.48
CA GLU A 101 -13.80 19.66 -6.73
C GLU A 101 -13.22 18.23 -6.82
N THR A 102 -12.73 17.68 -5.70
CA THR A 102 -12.24 16.29 -5.65
C THR A 102 -13.39 15.27 -5.72
N ALA A 103 -14.54 15.52 -5.08
CA ALA A 103 -15.72 14.68 -5.23
C ALA A 103 -16.28 14.67 -6.66
N LEU A 104 -16.31 15.82 -7.34
CA LEU A 104 -16.70 15.93 -8.75
C LEU A 104 -15.77 15.12 -9.66
N LYS A 105 -14.45 15.22 -9.48
CA LYS A 105 -13.46 14.43 -10.23
C LYS A 105 -13.60 12.92 -9.99
N MET A 106 -13.95 12.51 -8.77
CA MET A 106 -14.28 11.10 -8.50
C MET A 106 -15.57 10.68 -9.21
N SER A 107 -16.63 11.50 -9.17
CA SER A 107 -17.89 11.22 -9.86
C SER A 107 -17.73 11.12 -11.37
N GLN A 108 -16.85 11.94 -11.97
CA GLN A 108 -16.52 11.87 -13.40
C GLN A 108 -15.78 10.58 -13.75
N ALA A 109 -14.80 10.14 -12.94
CA ALA A 109 -14.10 8.87 -13.15
C ALA A 109 -15.01 7.64 -12.93
N ASP A 110 -15.93 7.71 -11.95
CA ASP A 110 -16.97 6.70 -11.76
C ASP A 110 -17.93 6.66 -12.96
N GLU A 111 -18.30 7.81 -13.53
CA GLU A 111 -19.13 7.85 -14.75
C GLU A 111 -18.40 7.29 -15.98
N GLU A 112 -17.13 7.65 -16.20
CA GLU A 112 -16.29 7.06 -17.26
C GLU A 112 -16.25 5.53 -17.14
N THR A 113 -15.90 4.98 -15.97
CA THR A 113 -15.85 3.52 -15.77
C THR A 113 -17.24 2.86 -15.88
N ILE A 114 -18.33 3.55 -15.52
CA ILE A 114 -19.70 3.09 -15.78
C ILE A 114 -19.99 3.03 -17.29
N THR A 115 -19.48 3.96 -18.10
CA THR A 115 -19.61 3.87 -19.58
C THR A 115 -18.80 2.71 -20.15
N GLU A 116 -17.56 2.51 -19.70
CA GLU A 116 -16.74 1.36 -20.11
C GLU A 116 -17.46 0.03 -19.79
N LEU A 117 -17.93 -0.14 -18.55
CA LEU A 117 -18.68 -1.33 -18.12
C LEU A 117 -19.98 -1.52 -18.90
N LYS A 118 -20.70 -0.45 -19.28
CA LYS A 118 -21.86 -0.56 -20.20
C LYS A 118 -21.44 -1.12 -21.56
N THR A 119 -20.32 -0.67 -22.14
CA THR A 119 -19.83 -1.24 -23.43
C THR A 119 -19.35 -2.69 -23.30
N GLU A 120 -18.72 -3.05 -22.17
CA GLU A 120 -18.30 -4.42 -21.83
C GLU A 120 -19.53 -5.34 -21.78
N ILE A 121 -20.61 -4.91 -21.12
CA ILE A 121 -21.88 -5.63 -21.02
C ILE A 121 -22.57 -5.75 -22.40
N SER A 122 -22.62 -4.69 -23.20
CA SER A 122 -23.19 -4.75 -24.56
C SER A 122 -22.43 -5.72 -25.46
N ARG A 123 -21.09 -5.74 -25.38
CA ARG A 123 -20.26 -6.72 -26.09
C ARG A 123 -20.50 -8.15 -25.59
N ALA A 124 -20.62 -8.35 -24.29
CA ALA A 124 -20.94 -9.66 -23.71
C ALA A 124 -22.33 -10.17 -24.18
N TRP A 125 -23.33 -9.29 -24.25
CA TRP A 125 -24.66 -9.60 -24.81
C TRP A 125 -24.57 -10.03 -26.28
N GLY A 126 -23.91 -9.24 -27.14
CA GLY A 126 -23.75 -9.59 -28.55
C GLY A 126 -22.99 -10.92 -28.77
N MET A 127 -22.07 -11.28 -27.86
CA MET A 127 -21.43 -12.61 -27.87
C MET A 127 -22.38 -13.75 -27.48
N VAL A 128 -23.33 -13.52 -26.57
CA VAL A 128 -24.37 -14.49 -26.19
C VAL A 128 -25.39 -14.65 -27.31
N GLU A 129 -25.83 -13.56 -27.94
CA GLU A 129 -26.74 -13.58 -29.09
C GLU A 129 -26.11 -14.34 -30.27
N ALA A 130 -24.87 -14.01 -30.65
CA ALA A 130 -24.14 -14.71 -31.70
C ALA A 130 -23.80 -16.18 -31.37
N ALA A 131 -23.82 -16.56 -30.09
CA ALA A 131 -23.73 -17.97 -29.68
C ALA A 131 -25.09 -18.68 -29.81
N HIS A 132 -26.20 -18.00 -29.50
CA HIS A 132 -27.55 -18.54 -29.62
C HIS A 132 -28.04 -18.64 -31.07
N GLU A 133 -27.63 -17.74 -31.97
CA GLU A 133 -27.82 -17.90 -33.42
C GLU A 133 -27.11 -19.14 -33.96
N LYS A 134 -25.86 -19.40 -33.52
CA LYS A 134 -25.13 -20.62 -33.88
C LYS A 134 -25.80 -21.87 -33.31
N GLU A 135 -26.31 -21.80 -32.08
CA GLU A 135 -27.03 -22.90 -31.44
C GLU A 135 -28.35 -23.21 -32.16
N THR A 136 -29.12 -22.19 -32.55
CA THR A 136 -30.39 -22.36 -33.29
C THR A 136 -30.16 -22.83 -34.73
N SER A 137 -29.13 -22.32 -35.42
CA SER A 137 -28.70 -22.83 -36.73
C SER A 137 -28.26 -24.30 -36.67
N ALA A 138 -27.54 -24.70 -35.61
CA ALA A 138 -27.16 -26.10 -35.38
C ALA A 138 -28.38 -26.98 -35.09
N LYS A 139 -29.34 -26.52 -34.26
CA LYS A 139 -30.61 -27.22 -34.01
C LYS A 139 -31.45 -27.39 -35.27
N ALA A 140 -31.52 -26.37 -36.14
CA ALA A 140 -32.19 -26.45 -37.44
C ALA A 140 -31.54 -27.51 -38.34
N SER A 141 -30.21 -27.52 -38.43
CA SER A 141 -29.43 -28.51 -39.20
C SER A 141 -29.60 -29.94 -38.68
N ILE A 142 -29.71 -30.12 -37.35
CA ILE A 142 -30.03 -31.42 -36.73
C ILE A 142 -31.47 -31.84 -37.06
N SER A 143 -32.39 -30.88 -37.21
CA SER A 143 -33.78 -31.17 -37.57
C SER A 143 -33.93 -31.60 -39.05
N THR A 144 -33.19 -30.99 -39.98
CA THR A 144 -33.22 -31.41 -41.40
C THR A 144 -32.60 -32.79 -41.57
N LEU A 145 -31.44 -33.05 -40.97
CA LEU A 145 -30.79 -34.37 -41.00
C LEU A 145 -31.68 -35.48 -40.40
N LYS A 146 -32.47 -35.19 -39.37
CA LYS A 146 -33.47 -36.14 -38.84
C LYS A 146 -34.63 -36.38 -39.81
N GLY A 147 -35.08 -35.36 -40.53
CA GLY A 147 -36.08 -35.51 -41.59
C GLY A 147 -35.55 -36.33 -42.78
N GLU A 148 -34.30 -36.14 -43.16
CA GLU A 148 -33.63 -36.92 -44.22
C GLU A 148 -33.50 -38.40 -43.82
N ILE A 149 -33.12 -38.70 -42.57
CA ILE A 149 -33.09 -40.07 -42.03
C ILE A 149 -34.49 -40.71 -42.05
N ALA A 150 -35.54 -39.96 -41.69
CA ALA A 150 -36.92 -40.45 -41.76
C ALA A 150 -37.37 -40.76 -43.20
N ASN A 151 -37.08 -39.86 -44.15
CA ASN A 151 -37.38 -40.05 -45.57
C ASN A 151 -36.62 -41.24 -46.19
N LEU A 152 -35.35 -41.45 -45.80
CA LEU A 152 -34.55 -42.60 -46.25
C LEU A 152 -35.10 -43.93 -45.71
N ASN A 153 -35.52 -43.98 -44.43
CA ASN A 153 -36.19 -45.16 -43.88
C ASN A 153 -37.51 -45.46 -44.62
N GLN A 154 -38.31 -44.43 -44.89
CA GLN A 154 -39.57 -44.59 -45.64
C GLN A 154 -39.35 -45.08 -47.08
N LEU A 155 -38.26 -44.67 -47.75
CA LEU A 155 -37.87 -45.17 -49.07
C LEU A 155 -37.40 -46.63 -49.06
N VAL A 156 -36.74 -47.08 -47.99
CA VAL A 156 -36.36 -48.49 -47.80
C VAL A 156 -37.62 -49.35 -47.56
N GLU A 157 -38.60 -48.84 -46.80
CA GLU A 157 -39.82 -49.56 -46.46
C GLU A 157 -40.84 -49.63 -47.63
N GLN A 158 -40.76 -48.71 -48.59
CA GLN A 158 -41.57 -48.71 -49.83
C GLN A 158 -40.91 -49.44 -51.01
N GLY A 159 -39.85 -50.21 -50.78
CA GLY A 159 -39.16 -51.00 -51.81
C GLY A 159 -39.88 -52.28 -52.26
N ALA A 160 -41.01 -52.63 -51.65
CA ALA A 160 -41.82 -53.81 -52.00
C ALA A 160 -43.21 -53.42 -52.52
N ILE A 161 -43.78 -54.27 -53.39
CA ILE A 161 -45.08 -54.12 -54.08
C ILE A 161 -45.06 -53.15 -55.29
N ILE A 162 -44.74 -53.68 -56.47
CA ILE A 162 -45.43 -53.44 -57.76
C ILE A 162 -45.16 -54.67 -58.64
N ALA A 163 -46.15 -55.57 -58.80
CA ALA A 163 -46.04 -56.76 -59.67
C ALA A 163 -47.39 -57.48 -59.95
N ARG A 164 -48.41 -56.83 -60.54
CA ARG A 164 -49.50 -57.56 -61.23
C ARG A 164 -50.38 -56.74 -62.19
N THR A 165 -51.14 -57.50 -62.99
CA THR A 165 -52.08 -57.16 -64.10
C THR A 165 -51.40 -56.95 -65.47
N GLN A 166 -51.88 -57.51 -66.58
CA GLN A 166 -52.82 -58.63 -66.88
C GLN A 166 -52.28 -59.29 -68.19
N GLU A 167 -52.15 -60.61 -68.36
CA GLU A 167 -53.15 -61.70 -68.34
C GLU A 167 -54.06 -61.78 -69.59
N GLN A 168 -53.46 -61.97 -70.78
CA GLN A 168 -54.08 -62.55 -71.99
C GLN A 168 -53.03 -63.33 -72.82
N THR A 169 -53.22 -64.59 -73.25
CA THR A 169 -54.16 -65.62 -72.76
C THR A 169 -53.64 -67.03 -73.11
N VAL A 170 -53.34 -67.84 -72.08
CA VAL A 170 -53.56 -69.30 -71.99
C VAL A 170 -52.87 -70.29 -72.96
N SER A 171 -52.52 -69.94 -74.20
CA SER A 171 -52.02 -70.95 -75.18
C SER A 171 -50.59 -71.46 -74.93
N ALA A 172 -49.75 -70.74 -74.18
CA ALA A 172 -48.37 -71.16 -73.90
C ALA A 172 -48.24 -72.15 -72.71
N LEU A 173 -49.23 -72.16 -71.81
CA LEU A 173 -49.18 -72.78 -70.47
C LEU A 173 -49.02 -74.32 -70.45
N ARG A 174 -48.99 -74.98 -71.60
CA ARG A 174 -48.70 -76.43 -71.69
C ARG A 174 -47.22 -76.76 -71.79
N LYS A 175 -46.39 -75.87 -72.34
CA LYS A 175 -44.94 -76.09 -72.45
C LYS A 175 -44.22 -75.71 -71.16
N GLU A 176 -44.60 -74.55 -70.62
CA GLU A 176 -44.13 -73.99 -69.35
C GLU A 176 -44.35 -74.93 -68.15
N ARG A 177 -45.32 -75.86 -68.21
CA ARG A 177 -45.55 -76.89 -67.18
C ARG A 177 -44.41 -77.92 -67.06
N GLU A 178 -43.60 -78.06 -68.11
CA GLU A 178 -42.45 -78.96 -68.16
C GLU A 178 -41.20 -78.23 -67.63
N ASP A 179 -40.96 -77.01 -68.14
CA ASP A 179 -39.90 -76.10 -67.67
C ASP A 179 -40.02 -75.77 -66.16
N LEU A 180 -41.25 -75.57 -65.66
CA LEU A 180 -41.52 -75.33 -64.23
C LEU A 180 -41.19 -76.55 -63.34
N LEU A 181 -41.12 -77.76 -63.89
CA LEU A 181 -40.84 -78.97 -63.12
C LEU A 181 -39.33 -79.10 -62.86
N GLU A 182 -38.48 -78.74 -63.83
CA GLU A 182 -37.04 -78.57 -63.62
C GLU A 182 -36.74 -77.34 -62.75
N SER A 183 -37.43 -76.21 -63.00
CA SER A 183 -37.30 -75.01 -62.17
C SER A 183 -37.59 -75.29 -60.69
N LYS A 184 -38.66 -76.05 -60.39
CA LYS A 184 -38.97 -76.49 -59.01
C LYS A 184 -37.84 -77.31 -58.40
N GLN A 185 -37.17 -78.19 -59.17
CA GLN A 185 -36.03 -78.95 -58.66
C GLN A 185 -34.78 -78.10 -58.42
N SER A 186 -34.55 -77.05 -59.22
CA SER A 186 -33.48 -76.07 -58.95
C SER A 186 -33.78 -75.21 -57.72
N LEU A 187 -35.04 -74.78 -57.54
CA LEU A 187 -35.47 -73.99 -56.39
C LEU A 187 -35.48 -74.81 -55.10
N GLN A 188 -35.84 -76.10 -55.15
CA GLN A 188 -35.71 -77.01 -54.01
C GLN A 188 -34.23 -77.10 -53.57
N LYS A 189 -33.31 -77.39 -54.50
CA LYS A 189 -31.86 -77.42 -54.19
C LYS A 189 -31.35 -76.09 -53.64
N SER A 190 -31.82 -74.96 -54.18
CA SER A 190 -31.47 -73.63 -53.68
C SER A 190 -32.01 -73.38 -52.26
N ALA A 191 -33.22 -73.84 -51.96
CA ALA A 191 -33.81 -73.76 -50.62
C ALA A 191 -33.07 -74.69 -49.64
N ASP A 192 -32.67 -75.88 -50.07
CA ASP A 192 -31.89 -76.82 -49.26
C ASP A 192 -30.51 -76.22 -48.92
N THR A 193 -29.83 -75.57 -49.87
CA THR A 193 -28.56 -74.86 -49.62
C THR A 193 -28.70 -73.58 -48.79
N LEU A 194 -29.84 -72.88 -48.89
CA LEU A 194 -30.14 -71.75 -48.00
C LEU A 194 -30.50 -72.23 -46.60
N SER A 195 -31.09 -73.42 -46.46
CA SER A 195 -31.37 -74.06 -45.18
C SER A 195 -30.09 -74.54 -44.49
N SER A 196 -29.13 -75.12 -45.23
CA SER A 196 -27.80 -75.44 -44.68
C SER A 196 -27.02 -74.18 -44.32
N GLY A 197 -27.02 -73.16 -45.18
CA GLY A 197 -26.41 -71.86 -44.89
C GLY A 197 -27.01 -71.17 -43.65
N ASN A 198 -28.33 -71.25 -43.46
CA ASN A 198 -28.98 -70.75 -42.25
C ASN A 198 -28.64 -71.56 -41.00
N ALA A 199 -28.44 -72.88 -41.11
CA ALA A 199 -27.97 -73.70 -39.98
C ALA A 199 -26.50 -73.41 -39.61
N GLU A 200 -25.64 -73.16 -40.61
CA GLU A 200 -24.26 -72.70 -40.42
C GLU A 200 -24.22 -71.30 -39.80
N LEU A 201 -25.08 -70.38 -40.24
CA LEU A 201 -25.20 -69.03 -39.65
C LEU A 201 -25.79 -69.06 -38.23
N LEU A 202 -26.71 -69.97 -37.92
CA LEU A 202 -27.24 -70.15 -36.56
C LEU A 202 -26.18 -70.70 -35.61
N THR A 203 -25.38 -71.70 -36.03
CA THR A 203 -24.28 -72.22 -35.21
C THR A 203 -23.13 -71.22 -35.07
N GLN A 204 -22.89 -70.36 -36.06
CA GLN A 204 -21.99 -69.20 -35.92
C GLN A 204 -22.55 -68.16 -34.94
N LEU A 205 -23.86 -67.88 -34.97
CA LEU A 205 -24.52 -67.01 -33.99
C LEU A 205 -24.41 -67.57 -32.57
N GLU A 206 -24.68 -68.86 -32.35
CA GLU A 206 -24.52 -69.51 -31.05
C GLU A 206 -23.06 -69.44 -30.54
N SER A 207 -22.07 -69.61 -31.43
CA SER A 207 -20.65 -69.42 -31.09
C SER A 207 -20.35 -67.97 -30.69
N ILE A 208 -20.81 -66.99 -31.47
CA ILE A 208 -20.59 -65.55 -31.21
C ILE A 208 -21.34 -65.09 -29.95
N GLU A 209 -22.53 -65.63 -29.65
CA GLU A 209 -23.23 -65.34 -28.40
C GLU A 209 -22.56 -66.02 -27.20
N GLY A 210 -21.92 -67.19 -27.38
CA GLY A 210 -21.02 -67.80 -26.42
C GLY A 210 -19.80 -66.93 -26.12
N GLU A 211 -19.06 -66.51 -27.15
CA GLU A 211 -17.92 -65.59 -27.02
C GLU A 211 -18.33 -64.24 -26.40
N ARG A 212 -19.52 -63.71 -26.75
CA ARG A 212 -20.08 -62.50 -26.12
C ARG A 212 -20.46 -62.73 -24.66
N SER A 213 -20.90 -63.92 -24.29
CA SER A 213 -21.19 -64.31 -22.89
C SER A 213 -19.92 -64.37 -22.06
N GLU A 214 -18.89 -65.08 -22.55
CA GLU A 214 -17.57 -65.17 -21.90
C GLU A 214 -16.91 -63.79 -21.80
N GLY A 215 -16.93 -62.99 -22.87
CA GLY A 215 -16.46 -61.61 -22.87
C GLY A 215 -17.24 -60.70 -21.91
N MET A 216 -18.56 -60.91 -21.72
CA MET A 216 -19.31 -60.18 -20.69
C MET A 216 -18.93 -60.62 -19.27
N LEU A 217 -18.68 -61.90 -19.04
CA LEU A 217 -18.19 -62.41 -17.75
C LEU A 217 -16.80 -61.86 -17.42
N GLU A 218 -15.89 -61.81 -18.39
CA GLU A 218 -14.57 -61.17 -18.23
C GLU A 218 -14.69 -59.66 -18.02
N ILE A 219 -15.58 -58.98 -18.73
CA ILE A 219 -15.89 -57.55 -18.47
C ILE A 219 -16.42 -57.34 -17.04
N THR A 220 -17.24 -58.26 -16.49
CA THR A 220 -17.69 -58.16 -15.08
C THR A 220 -16.56 -58.41 -14.09
N SER A 221 -15.72 -59.43 -14.27
CA SER A 221 -14.60 -59.69 -13.36
C SER A 221 -13.52 -58.59 -13.43
N LEU A 222 -13.27 -58.03 -14.62
CA LEU A 222 -12.42 -56.86 -14.79
C LEU A 222 -13.03 -55.60 -14.14
N ARG A 223 -14.35 -55.42 -14.16
CA ARG A 223 -15.03 -54.31 -13.44
C ARG A 223 -14.89 -54.47 -11.93
N GLU A 224 -15.07 -55.67 -11.38
CA GLU A 224 -14.86 -55.96 -9.96
C GLU A 224 -13.39 -55.80 -9.53
N LEU A 225 -12.45 -56.22 -10.38
CA LEU A 225 -11.03 -55.95 -10.17
C LEU A 225 -10.76 -54.43 -10.18
N ASN A 226 -11.38 -53.66 -11.10
CA ASN A 226 -11.22 -52.21 -11.18
C ASN A 226 -11.83 -51.49 -9.96
N THR A 227 -12.99 -51.91 -9.45
CA THR A 227 -13.54 -51.35 -8.20
C THR A 227 -12.69 -51.72 -6.99
N SER A 228 -12.15 -52.95 -6.91
CA SER A 228 -11.19 -53.32 -5.86
C SER A 228 -9.93 -52.45 -5.89
N LYS A 229 -9.40 -52.16 -7.09
CA LYS A 229 -8.22 -51.31 -7.29
C LYS A 229 -8.52 -49.83 -7.03
N ARG A 230 -9.71 -49.32 -7.39
CA ARG A 230 -10.16 -47.98 -6.98
C ARG A 230 -10.27 -47.85 -5.47
N ASN A 231 -10.88 -48.82 -4.79
CA ASN A 231 -10.98 -48.84 -3.33
C ASN A 231 -9.60 -48.88 -2.64
N GLU A 232 -8.64 -49.59 -3.23
CA GLU A 232 -7.27 -49.63 -2.74
C GLU A 232 -6.49 -48.34 -3.02
N VAL A 233 -6.67 -47.73 -4.20
CA VAL A 233 -6.14 -46.38 -4.51
C VAL A 233 -6.76 -45.33 -3.58
N GLU A 234 -8.05 -45.40 -3.26
CA GLU A 234 -8.68 -44.50 -2.28
C GLU A 234 -8.13 -44.70 -0.87
N ARG A 235 -7.82 -45.93 -0.45
CA ARG A 235 -7.16 -46.20 0.84
C ARG A 235 -5.75 -45.61 0.87
N GLN A 236 -4.98 -45.80 -0.21
CA GLN A 236 -3.63 -45.27 -0.35
C GLN A 236 -3.63 -43.74 -0.45
N GLN A 237 -4.62 -43.14 -1.13
CA GLN A 237 -4.84 -41.70 -1.16
C GLN A 237 -5.18 -41.18 0.24
N ARG A 238 -6.15 -41.76 0.94
CA ARG A 238 -6.49 -41.36 2.33
C ARG A 238 -5.33 -41.56 3.32
N ALA A 239 -4.40 -42.48 3.04
CA ALA A 239 -3.17 -42.64 3.80
C ALA A 239 -2.13 -41.55 3.44
N LEU A 240 -1.98 -41.23 2.15
CA LEU A 240 -1.17 -40.10 1.66
C LEU A 240 -1.70 -38.76 2.18
N ASP A 241 -3.01 -38.55 2.22
CA ASP A 241 -3.64 -37.32 2.72
C ASP A 241 -3.39 -37.15 4.23
N ARG A 242 -3.40 -38.24 4.99
CA ARG A 242 -2.97 -38.25 6.40
C ARG A 242 -1.49 -37.91 6.53
N VAL A 243 -0.60 -38.63 5.84
CA VAL A 243 0.85 -38.36 5.87
C VAL A 243 1.18 -36.95 5.37
N ALA A 244 0.41 -36.39 4.43
CA ALA A 244 0.55 -35.02 3.95
C ALA A 244 0.04 -33.98 4.95
N LYS A 245 -1.04 -34.28 5.70
CA LYS A 245 -1.51 -33.47 6.82
C LYS A 245 -0.50 -33.51 7.98
N ASP A 246 -0.02 -34.69 8.34
CA ASP A 246 0.99 -34.91 9.38
C ASP A 246 2.32 -34.23 9.00
N LEU A 247 2.74 -34.28 7.73
CA LEU A 247 3.87 -33.51 7.20
C LEU A 247 3.60 -32.01 7.12
N GLY A 248 2.34 -31.58 6.97
CA GLY A 248 1.93 -30.18 7.05
C GLY A 248 2.02 -29.64 8.48
N GLU A 249 1.55 -30.42 9.46
CA GLU A 249 1.67 -30.13 10.88
C GLU A 249 3.13 -30.19 11.34
N LEU A 250 3.94 -31.13 10.83
CA LEU A 250 5.38 -31.18 11.09
C LEU A 250 6.13 -30.01 10.43
N LYS A 251 5.72 -29.57 9.22
CA LYS A 251 6.30 -28.39 8.57
C LYS A 251 5.91 -27.08 9.23
N THR A 252 4.65 -26.93 9.66
CA THR A 252 4.22 -25.73 10.40
C THR A 252 4.83 -25.67 11.79
N THR A 253 4.99 -26.80 12.50
CA THR A 253 5.77 -26.82 13.76
C THR A 253 7.26 -26.57 13.54
N GLN A 254 7.86 -27.11 12.48
CA GLN A 254 9.25 -26.78 12.08
C GLN A 254 9.41 -25.30 11.69
N GLN A 255 8.45 -24.73 10.95
CA GLN A 255 8.45 -23.32 10.57
C GLN A 255 8.23 -22.41 11.79
N ASN A 256 7.33 -22.76 12.71
CA ASN A 256 7.14 -22.02 13.96
C ASN A 256 8.39 -22.11 14.86
N LEU A 257 9.12 -23.23 14.85
CA LEU A 257 10.43 -23.34 15.49
C LEU A 257 11.49 -22.48 14.78
N ALA A 258 11.46 -22.39 13.45
CA ALA A 258 12.41 -21.60 12.67
C ALA A 258 12.14 -20.09 12.77
N GLU A 259 10.88 -19.65 12.73
CA GLU A 259 10.45 -18.27 13.03
C GLU A 259 10.78 -17.96 14.49
N GLY A 260 10.48 -18.84 15.46
CA GLY A 260 10.86 -18.66 16.86
C GLY A 260 12.39 -18.59 17.10
N LEU A 261 13.20 -19.35 16.36
CA LEU A 261 14.66 -19.26 16.39
C LEU A 261 15.18 -18.02 15.66
N SER A 262 14.46 -17.50 14.66
CA SER A 262 14.77 -16.24 13.98
C SER A 262 14.41 -15.03 14.84
N ASP A 263 13.32 -15.09 15.59
CA ASP A 263 12.91 -14.07 16.56
C ASP A 263 13.83 -14.08 17.77
N GLN A 264 14.26 -15.26 18.24
CA GLN A 264 15.36 -15.37 19.22
C GLN A 264 16.69 -14.87 18.65
N GLY A 265 17.01 -15.18 17.38
CA GLY A 265 18.22 -14.69 16.71
C GLY A 265 18.26 -13.16 16.64
N THR A 266 17.22 -12.54 16.11
CA THR A 266 17.11 -11.07 15.99
C THR A 266 17.02 -10.37 17.34
N THR A 267 16.36 -10.96 18.36
CA THR A 267 16.40 -10.40 19.72
C THR A 267 17.77 -10.58 20.40
N PHE A 268 18.52 -11.66 20.12
CA PHE A 268 19.91 -11.78 20.53
C PHE A 268 20.82 -10.78 19.79
N GLU A 269 20.60 -10.52 18.51
CA GLU A 269 21.34 -9.50 17.75
C GLU A 269 21.04 -8.10 18.28
N MET A 270 19.78 -7.73 18.49
CA MET A 270 19.39 -6.47 19.14
C MET A 270 19.98 -6.33 20.55
N GLN A 271 20.00 -7.40 21.37
CA GLN A 271 20.63 -7.38 22.68
C GLN A 271 22.16 -7.26 22.57
N ARG A 272 22.78 -7.89 21.57
CA ARG A 272 24.23 -7.83 21.31
C ARG A 272 24.65 -6.44 20.81
N GLU A 273 23.88 -5.81 19.92
CA GLU A 273 24.08 -4.43 19.50
C GLU A 273 23.89 -3.46 20.66
N ARG A 274 22.84 -3.63 21.46
CA ARG A 274 22.61 -2.82 22.66
C ARG A 274 23.72 -3.02 23.69
N SER A 275 24.24 -4.24 23.87
CA SER A 275 25.38 -4.55 24.72
C SER A 275 26.68 -3.95 24.18
N ALA A 276 26.89 -3.96 22.86
CA ALA A 276 28.05 -3.34 22.21
C ALA A 276 28.01 -1.82 22.32
N LEU A 277 26.83 -1.20 22.19
CA LEU A 277 26.62 0.24 22.40
C LEU A 277 26.86 0.61 23.87
N ILE A 278 26.34 -0.18 24.82
CA ILE A 278 26.61 0.00 26.26
C ILE A 278 28.10 -0.17 26.55
N GLU A 279 28.78 -1.18 25.99
CA GLU A 279 30.23 -1.35 26.10
C GLU A 279 31.01 -0.16 25.52
N GLN A 280 30.59 0.38 24.38
CA GLN A 280 31.23 1.54 23.75
C GLN A 280 31.04 2.80 24.61
N GLN A 281 29.85 2.99 25.17
CA GLN A 281 29.57 4.04 26.14
C GLN A 281 30.40 3.85 27.43
N LEU A 282 30.52 2.63 27.94
CA LEU A 282 31.37 2.29 29.10
C LEU A 282 32.85 2.52 28.81
N LYS A 283 33.32 2.22 27.60
CA LYS A 283 34.70 2.45 27.16
C LYS A 283 35.02 3.94 27.08
N GLU A 284 34.16 4.79 26.52
CA GLU A 284 34.42 6.24 26.51
C GLU A 284 34.14 6.90 27.88
N GLN A 285 33.17 6.42 28.67
CA GLN A 285 33.01 6.81 30.09
C GLN A 285 34.27 6.51 30.89
N ASN A 286 34.82 5.29 30.80
CA ASN A 286 36.07 4.92 31.46
C ASN A 286 37.25 5.75 30.96
N ARG A 287 37.31 6.06 29.66
CA ARG A 287 38.34 6.93 29.08
C ARG A 287 38.21 8.39 29.52
N ILE A 288 37.00 8.87 29.79
CA ILE A 288 36.75 10.18 30.42
C ILE A 288 37.17 10.12 31.90
N LEU A 289 36.85 9.05 32.62
CA LEU A 289 37.29 8.80 33.99
C LEU A 289 38.82 8.73 34.11
N GLU A 290 39.52 8.08 33.18
CA GLU A 290 40.99 8.06 33.11
C GLU A 290 41.56 9.47 32.85
N LYS A 291 41.00 10.23 31.90
CA LYS A 291 41.38 11.63 31.67
C LYS A 291 41.18 12.48 32.93
N LEU A 292 40.04 12.33 33.60
CA LEU A 292 39.72 13.04 34.85
C LEU A 292 40.64 12.63 36.00
N GLN A 293 40.95 11.35 36.18
CA GLN A 293 41.93 10.89 37.18
C GLN A 293 43.35 11.37 36.88
N VAL A 294 43.74 11.47 35.59
CA VAL A 294 45.03 12.06 35.20
C VAL A 294 45.03 13.57 35.49
N GLN A 295 43.94 14.28 35.20
CA GLN A 295 43.78 15.69 35.56
C GLN A 295 43.77 15.91 37.09
N GLU A 296 43.11 15.05 37.86
CA GLU A 296 43.09 15.08 39.33
C GLU A 296 44.48 14.82 39.91
N ARG A 297 45.23 13.84 39.37
CA ARG A 297 46.63 13.61 39.77
C ARG A 297 47.51 14.79 39.41
N LEU A 298 47.36 15.38 38.22
CA LEU A 298 48.10 16.58 37.81
C LEU A 298 47.75 17.78 38.70
N LEU A 299 46.48 18.05 38.98
CA LEU A 299 46.07 19.10 39.93
C LEU A 299 46.58 18.80 41.35
N SER A 300 46.60 17.54 41.79
CA SER A 300 47.14 17.16 43.10
C SER A 300 48.66 17.35 43.17
N GLU A 301 49.38 17.09 42.07
CA GLU A 301 50.80 17.39 41.96
C GLU A 301 51.07 18.90 41.87
N GLU A 302 50.27 19.66 41.13
CA GLU A 302 50.35 21.11 41.06
C GLU A 302 49.98 21.76 42.40
N LEU A 303 48.99 21.25 43.12
CA LEU A 303 48.68 21.67 44.49
C LEU A 303 49.87 21.40 45.40
N LYS A 304 50.46 20.19 45.38
CA LYS A 304 51.66 19.86 46.18
C LYS A 304 52.90 20.65 45.77
N ARG A 305 53.04 21.03 44.50
CA ARG A 305 54.10 21.93 44.01
C ARG A 305 53.84 23.36 44.49
N ASN A 306 52.59 23.83 44.47
CA ASN A 306 52.19 25.14 44.97
C ASN A 306 52.36 25.22 46.49
N GLU A 307 51.90 24.23 47.26
CA GLU A 307 52.15 24.07 48.71
C GLU A 307 53.64 24.10 49.03
N LYS A 308 54.47 23.34 48.30
CA LYS A 308 55.93 23.38 48.46
C LYS A 308 56.53 24.74 48.10
N SER A 309 56.07 25.37 47.01
CA SER A 309 56.53 26.70 46.61
C SER A 309 56.10 27.78 47.60
N PHE A 310 54.94 27.62 48.23
CA PHE A 310 54.41 28.53 49.25
C PHE A 310 55.14 28.33 50.58
N ALA A 311 55.40 27.09 50.99
CA ALA A 311 56.26 26.78 52.13
C ALA A 311 57.68 27.32 51.91
N GLN A 312 58.26 27.14 50.72
CA GLN A 312 59.54 27.74 50.34
C GLN A 312 59.48 29.27 50.25
N ALA A 313 58.36 29.88 49.84
CA ALA A 313 58.18 31.32 49.83
C ALA A 313 58.00 31.90 51.25
N VAL A 314 57.41 31.14 52.18
CA VAL A 314 57.33 31.47 53.61
C VAL A 314 58.70 31.31 54.28
N GLU A 315 59.43 30.22 54.02
CA GLU A 315 60.80 30.02 54.49
C GLU A 315 61.75 31.10 53.93
N GLN A 316 61.66 31.41 52.64
CA GLN A 316 62.36 32.54 52.02
C GLN A 316 61.87 33.89 52.56
N LYS A 317 60.62 34.05 53.01
CA LYS A 317 60.14 35.26 53.68
C LYS A 317 60.74 35.42 55.07
N ASP A 318 60.84 34.34 55.84
CA ASP A 318 61.46 34.35 57.16
C ASP A 318 62.98 34.53 57.06
N ASP A 319 63.64 33.90 56.09
CA ASP A 319 65.05 34.17 55.79
C ASP A 319 65.25 35.56 55.18
N GLN A 320 64.30 36.09 54.40
CA GLN A 320 64.30 37.51 54.02
C GLN A 320 64.06 38.43 55.22
N LEU A 321 63.35 38.02 56.27
CA LEU A 321 63.18 38.82 57.49
C LEU A 321 64.45 38.79 58.37
N LYS A 322 65.07 37.61 58.55
CA LYS A 322 66.39 37.45 59.19
C LYS A 322 67.46 38.25 58.44
N THR A 323 67.55 38.08 57.12
CA THR A 323 68.51 38.84 56.29
C THR A 323 68.13 40.30 56.16
N ASN A 324 66.86 40.73 56.29
CA ASN A 324 66.53 42.15 56.42
C ASN A 324 66.94 42.72 57.79
N MET A 325 66.89 41.95 58.88
CA MET A 325 67.52 42.38 60.14
C MET A 325 69.04 42.53 59.97
N ASP A 326 69.72 41.54 59.38
CA ASP A 326 71.17 41.60 59.15
C ASP A 326 71.57 42.66 58.11
N LEU A 327 70.75 42.92 57.10
CA LEU A 327 70.95 43.99 56.14
C LEU A 327 70.63 45.35 56.75
N LYS A 328 69.66 45.48 57.67
CA LYS A 328 69.47 46.71 58.47
C LYS A 328 70.68 46.97 59.38
N ASN A 329 71.33 45.91 59.87
CA ASN A 329 72.58 45.96 60.62
C ASN A 329 73.83 46.20 59.72
N LYS A 330 73.83 45.76 58.45
CA LYS A 330 74.91 46.00 57.47
C LYS A 330 74.78 47.32 56.71
N ILE A 331 73.58 47.82 56.44
CA ILE A 331 73.34 49.14 55.82
C ILE A 331 73.88 50.23 56.74
N LYS A 332 73.68 50.12 58.06
CA LYS A 332 74.38 50.94 59.07
C LYS A 332 75.91 50.94 58.97
N LYS A 333 76.52 49.92 58.35
CA LYS A 333 77.98 49.80 58.12
C LYS A 333 78.40 50.15 56.68
N LEU A 334 77.47 50.11 55.72
CA LEU A 334 77.74 50.33 54.28
C LEU A 334 77.32 51.72 53.79
N GLN A 335 76.45 52.42 54.51
CA GLN A 335 76.24 53.87 54.30
C GLN A 335 77.55 54.65 54.53
N GLU A 336 78.43 54.15 55.39
CA GLU A 336 79.77 54.69 55.65
C GLU A 336 80.71 54.55 54.44
N SER A 337 80.62 53.44 53.69
CA SER A 337 81.60 53.09 52.65
C SER A 337 81.17 53.44 51.22
N LEU A 338 79.89 53.33 50.86
CA LEU A 338 79.46 53.50 49.46
C LEU A 338 79.60 54.96 48.96
N ARG A 339 79.84 55.92 49.87
CA ARG A 339 80.23 57.29 49.55
C ARG A 339 81.53 57.38 48.72
N ILE A 340 82.41 56.38 48.83
CA ILE A 340 83.76 56.38 48.25
C ILE A 340 83.77 55.96 46.78
N SER A 341 83.07 54.88 46.43
CA SER A 341 83.26 54.19 45.14
C SER A 341 82.68 54.90 43.90
N ARG A 342 82.02 56.05 44.07
CA ARG A 342 81.25 56.74 43.01
C ARG A 342 82.13 57.43 41.94
N GLN A 343 83.45 57.30 42.02
CA GLN A 343 84.43 58.05 41.23
C GLN A 343 84.98 57.30 40.00
N GLU A 344 84.76 55.99 39.86
CA GLU A 344 85.48 55.20 38.84
C GLU A 344 84.76 55.04 37.48
N SER A 345 83.55 55.60 37.36
CA SER A 345 82.66 55.41 36.21
C SER A 345 83.09 56.10 34.90
N GLU A 346 84.19 56.87 34.90
CA GLU A 346 84.55 57.79 33.79
C GLU A 346 85.50 57.20 32.72
N LYS A 347 85.84 55.90 32.81
CA LYS A 347 86.90 55.29 31.97
C LYS A 347 86.41 54.50 30.74
N ALA A 348 85.10 54.36 30.53
CA ALA A 348 84.54 53.37 29.58
C ALA A 348 84.43 53.83 28.12
N ASP A 349 84.12 55.10 27.83
CA ASP A 349 83.51 55.52 26.56
C ASP A 349 84.46 55.74 25.35
N ARG A 350 85.65 55.12 25.32
CA ARG A 350 86.69 55.44 24.31
C ARG A 350 86.98 54.38 23.24
N THR A 351 86.35 53.20 23.28
CA THR A 351 86.73 52.05 22.43
C THR A 351 85.79 51.75 21.25
N LEU A 352 84.69 52.49 21.07
CA LEU A 352 83.61 52.14 20.14
C LEU A 352 83.82 52.58 18.67
N ALA A 353 85.04 53.03 18.30
CA ALA A 353 85.27 53.73 17.03
C ALA A 353 85.62 52.83 15.83
N ASP A 354 86.17 51.63 16.06
CA ASP A 354 86.90 50.90 15.03
C ASP A 354 86.10 49.86 14.24
N LEU A 355 86.23 49.95 12.91
CA LEU A 355 86.19 48.83 11.96
C LEU A 355 84.84 48.11 11.73
N LYS A 356 83.83 48.89 11.31
CA LYS A 356 82.73 48.44 10.41
C LYS A 356 83.24 47.95 9.03
N ARG A 357 84.21 47.03 8.96
CA ARG A 357 85.08 46.83 7.77
C ARG A 357 84.99 45.51 7.01
N ALA A 358 84.01 44.64 7.29
CA ALA A 358 83.98 43.25 6.77
C ALA A 358 82.72 42.85 5.97
N LYS A 359 81.90 43.78 5.45
CA LYS A 359 80.76 43.44 4.56
C LYS A 359 81.19 43.29 3.09
N ARG A 360 81.97 42.25 2.77
CA ARG A 360 82.35 41.78 1.42
C ARG A 360 82.98 40.39 1.53
N ILE A 361 82.82 39.55 0.51
CA ILE A 361 83.05 38.08 0.55
C ILE A 361 81.88 37.45 1.37
N GLU A 362 81.15 36.40 0.94
CA GLU A 362 81.51 35.29 0.05
C GLU A 362 80.38 34.83 -0.90
N GLU A 363 79.87 35.70 -1.79
CA GLU A 363 78.89 35.30 -2.83
C GLU A 363 79.50 34.41 -3.96
N VAL A 364 80.74 33.96 -3.77
CA VAL A 364 81.46 33.03 -4.66
C VAL A 364 82.23 32.00 -3.85
N LYS A 365 81.60 30.85 -3.59
CA LYS A 365 82.24 29.54 -3.75
C LYS A 365 81.19 28.48 -4.14
N PHE A 366 81.37 27.61 -5.15
CA PHE A 366 82.57 26.84 -5.55
C PHE A 366 82.91 25.78 -4.49
N ARG A 367 82.07 24.75 -4.34
CA ARG A 367 82.12 23.45 -5.08
C ARG A 367 81.00 22.54 -4.56
N GLU A 368 80.60 21.39 -5.12
CA GLU A 368 80.98 20.44 -6.20
C GLU A 368 79.62 19.81 -6.68
N LEU A 369 79.30 19.39 -7.91
CA LEU A 369 80.00 18.98 -9.13
C LEU A 369 80.84 17.68 -9.01
N VAL A 370 80.51 16.66 -9.82
CA VAL A 370 81.10 15.29 -9.84
C VAL A 370 80.71 14.47 -8.60
N VAL A 371 79.71 13.59 -8.64
CA VAL A 371 79.74 12.16 -9.09
C VAL A 371 78.26 11.68 -9.17
N THR A 372 77.76 10.92 -10.15
CA THR A 372 78.29 10.47 -11.45
C THR A 372 77.14 10.38 -12.46
N LYS A 373 77.41 10.72 -13.73
CA LYS A 373 76.54 10.40 -14.89
C LYS A 373 77.25 9.38 -15.79
N GLU A 374 77.93 8.43 -15.15
CA GLU A 374 78.91 7.54 -15.76
C GLU A 374 78.75 6.13 -15.19
N ASN A 375 77.93 5.31 -15.87
CA ASN A 375 78.39 4.02 -16.38
C ASN A 375 77.34 3.47 -17.36
N PHE A 376 77.70 3.50 -18.64
CA PHE A 376 76.96 2.92 -19.76
C PHE A 376 77.19 1.38 -19.78
N VAL A 377 76.15 0.59 -20.10
CA VAL A 377 75.95 -0.12 -21.38
C VAL A 377 77.13 -1.01 -21.84
N GLY A 378 76.83 -2.31 -21.88
CA GLY A 378 77.72 -3.43 -22.19
C GLY A 378 77.38 -4.55 -21.20
N GLU A 379 76.94 -5.75 -21.56
CA GLU A 379 76.77 -6.44 -22.85
C GLU A 379 75.35 -7.06 -22.90
N VAL A 380 74.60 -7.25 -24.00
CA VAL A 380 74.77 -7.03 -25.45
C VAL A 380 75.78 -7.95 -26.18
N LYS A 381 75.23 -8.99 -26.85
CA LYS A 381 75.81 -9.89 -27.89
C LYS A 381 76.64 -11.10 -27.42
N GLU A 382 75.96 -12.21 -27.07
CA GLU A 382 76.51 -13.57 -27.24
C GLU A 382 75.44 -14.56 -27.72
N ILE A 383 74.24 -14.59 -27.11
CA ILE A 383 73.11 -15.44 -27.55
C ILE A 383 72.35 -14.80 -28.74
N ILE A 384 73.12 -14.40 -29.76
CA ILE A 384 72.67 -14.06 -31.12
C ILE A 384 73.59 -14.86 -32.07
N LYS A 385 73.66 -16.18 -31.86
CA LYS A 385 74.55 -17.11 -32.58
C LYS A 385 73.91 -18.44 -33.01
N GLU A 386 72.68 -18.73 -32.58
CA GLU A 386 71.92 -19.91 -33.03
C GLU A 386 71.17 -19.68 -34.36
N VAL A 387 71.01 -18.42 -34.79
CA VAL A 387 70.23 -18.06 -36.00
C VAL A 387 71.08 -18.12 -37.28
N ASP A 388 72.41 -18.03 -37.19
CA ASP A 388 73.33 -17.97 -38.34
C ASP A 388 73.72 -19.34 -38.93
N ARG A 389 72.87 -20.38 -38.78
CA ARG A 389 73.12 -21.71 -39.37
C ARG A 389 71.98 -22.27 -40.22
N MET A 390 71.97 -21.75 -41.45
CA MET A 390 71.66 -22.48 -42.69
C MET A 390 70.20 -22.81 -43.02
N GLN A 391 69.38 -21.77 -43.16
CA GLN A 391 68.35 -21.71 -44.21
C GLN A 391 68.04 -20.22 -44.52
N ALA A 392 68.27 -19.69 -45.73
CA ALA A 392 69.03 -20.15 -46.89
C ALA A 392 69.37 -18.94 -47.79
N TYR A 393 70.39 -19.01 -48.65
CA TYR A 393 70.42 -18.36 -49.99
C TYR A 393 71.69 -18.76 -50.78
N ALA A 394 71.58 -18.79 -52.12
CA ALA A 394 72.59 -19.16 -53.13
C ALA A 394 73.18 -20.59 -52.98
N GLN A 395 73.19 -21.47 -54.00
CA GLN A 395 72.86 -21.34 -55.42
C GLN A 395 73.63 -20.24 -56.18
N LYS A 396 74.90 -20.50 -56.49
CA LYS A 396 75.30 -21.03 -57.82
C LYS A 396 76.82 -21.31 -57.90
N ASP A 397 77.16 -22.31 -58.72
CA ASP A 397 78.48 -22.56 -59.33
C ASP A 397 79.67 -22.83 -58.34
N ASP A 398 80.81 -23.41 -58.72
CA ASP A 398 81.20 -23.91 -60.05
C ASP A 398 81.98 -25.25 -60.02
N ASN A 399 81.99 -25.91 -61.18
CA ASN A 399 82.90 -26.96 -61.68
C ASN A 399 83.90 -27.64 -60.73
N SER A 400 83.71 -28.96 -60.58
CA SER A 400 84.77 -29.95 -60.81
C SER A 400 84.21 -31.05 -61.72
N LEU A 401 84.05 -30.80 -63.01
CA LEU A 401 85.09 -30.73 -64.05
C LEU A 401 85.54 -32.12 -64.55
N ASN A 402 84.80 -32.60 -65.56
CA ASN A 402 85.31 -33.28 -66.77
C ASN A 402 86.27 -34.50 -66.69
N LYS A 403 85.84 -35.57 -67.40
CA LYS A 403 86.60 -36.39 -68.38
C LYS A 403 87.49 -37.57 -67.91
N LEU A 404 87.40 -38.64 -68.74
CA LEU A 404 88.37 -39.74 -68.99
C LEU A 404 88.61 -40.71 -67.80
N LEU A 405 88.59 -42.04 -67.92
CA LEU A 405 88.74 -43.02 -69.03
C LEU A 405 87.65 -44.14 -68.87
N HIS A 406 87.09 -44.86 -69.86
CA HIS A 406 87.54 -45.54 -71.10
C HIS A 406 88.16 -46.97 -70.96
N GLU A 407 87.43 -48.02 -71.42
CA GLU A 407 87.83 -49.33 -72.08
C GLU A 407 86.55 -50.17 -72.56
N ARG A 408 86.36 -51.03 -73.64
CA ARG A 408 87.06 -51.42 -74.97
C ARG A 408 86.46 -52.62 -75.97
N ASP A 409 86.39 -52.59 -77.40
CA ASP A 409 86.36 -53.54 -78.73
C ASP A 409 85.29 -54.67 -79.34
N LEU A 410 85.10 -55.38 -80.60
CA LEU A 410 85.25 -55.44 -82.20
C LEU A 410 84.52 -56.62 -83.18
N LEU A 411 84.67 -56.85 -84.60
CA LEU A 411 83.83 -57.72 -85.69
C LEU A 411 84.47 -58.29 -87.15
N ASN A 412 84.06 -59.05 -88.32
CA ASN A 412 83.05 -60.01 -89.12
C ASN A 412 83.40 -60.50 -90.71
N ARG A 413 82.79 -61.48 -91.59
CA ARG A 413 82.85 -61.83 -93.21
C ARG A 413 82.35 -63.26 -93.98
N ALA A 414 81.98 -63.48 -95.37
CA ALA A 414 81.74 -64.81 -96.28
C ALA A 414 81.24 -64.91 -97.91
N MET A 415 81.29 -66.03 -98.85
CA MET A 415 80.56 -66.35 -100.27
C MET A 415 80.86 -67.60 -101.41
N ILE A 416 79.99 -68.01 -102.50
CA ILE A 416 80.11 -68.66 -104.01
C ILE A 416 80.00 -70.27 -104.53
N LYS A 417 79.78 -71.03 -105.77
CA LYS A 417 79.15 -71.26 -107.27
C LYS A 417 79.34 -72.77 -107.99
N THR A 418 79.06 -73.51 -109.21
CA THR A 418 78.32 -73.75 -110.65
C THR A 418 78.59 -75.23 -111.44
N ASP A 419 78.26 -75.96 -112.66
CA ASP A 419 77.54 -76.10 -114.10
C ASP A 419 77.42 -77.60 -114.93
N GLU A 420 76.95 -77.91 -116.27
CA GLU A 420 76.60 -79.30 -117.04
C GLU A 420 76.70 -79.68 -118.70
N ARG A 421 76.21 -80.88 -119.37
CA ARG A 421 75.84 -81.36 -120.89
C ARG A 421 76.17 -82.90 -121.50
N SER A 422 75.88 -83.69 -122.69
CA SER A 422 75.01 -84.08 -124.01
C SER A 422 75.50 -85.42 -124.93
N LYS A 423 75.10 -86.19 -126.09
CA LYS A 423 74.03 -86.76 -127.16
C LYS A 423 74.61 -87.79 -128.38
N LEU A 424 74.14 -88.61 -129.47
CA LEU A 424 73.02 -89.52 -130.17
C LEU A 424 73.24 -90.29 -131.67
N GLN A 425 72.60 -91.46 -132.22
CA GLN A 425 72.20 -92.00 -133.71
C GLN A 425 72.47 -93.49 -134.46
N MET A 426 71.64 -94.19 -135.42
CA MET A 426 71.90 -95.46 -136.39
C MET A 426 70.80 -96.15 -137.48
N ASN A 427 71.09 -97.03 -138.57
CA ASN A 427 70.36 -98.30 -139.27
C ASN A 427 70.08 -98.62 -140.89
N ARG A 428 69.82 -99.90 -141.52
CA ARG A 428 68.96 -100.40 -142.81
C ARG A 428 69.32 -101.56 -143.97
N VAL A 429 68.41 -102.58 -144.43
CA VAL A 429 68.03 -103.35 -145.81
C VAL A 429 68.38 -104.85 -146.40
N LYS A 430 67.56 -105.58 -147.32
CA LYS A 430 67.81 -106.86 -148.25
C LYS A 430 66.73 -107.33 -149.41
N ILE A 431 66.87 -108.44 -150.26
CA ILE A 431 66.01 -109.06 -151.44
C ILE A 431 66.20 -110.66 -151.78
N TYR A 432 65.78 -111.60 -152.74
CA TYR A 432 65.04 -111.93 -154.10
C TYR A 432 64.89 -113.53 -154.41
N ASP A 433 64.01 -114.15 -155.34
CA ASP A 433 64.14 -115.50 -156.15
C ASP A 433 62.96 -116.11 -157.11
N GLN A 434 63.03 -117.31 -157.85
CA GLN A 434 62.03 -118.06 -158.83
C GLN A 434 62.17 -119.68 -159.03
N ALA A 435 61.59 -120.60 -159.94
CA ALA A 435 60.97 -120.66 -161.35
C ALA A 435 60.02 -121.84 -162.02
N ALA A 436 60.29 -123.18 -162.20
CA ALA A 436 59.61 -124.22 -163.11
C ALA A 436 58.16 -124.72 -162.76
N GLU A 437 57.30 -123.80 -162.39
CA GLU A 437 56.26 -124.07 -161.38
C GLU A 437 54.83 -124.10 -161.95
N ALA A 438 54.59 -123.45 -163.09
CA ALA A 438 53.27 -123.09 -163.62
C ALA A 438 52.16 -124.17 -163.55
N SER A 439 52.37 -125.37 -164.10
CA SER A 439 51.31 -126.40 -164.11
C SER A 439 51.08 -127.09 -162.75
N ARG A 440 51.95 -126.87 -161.76
CA ARG A 440 51.67 -127.24 -160.36
C ARG A 440 50.86 -126.16 -159.64
N GLU A 441 51.00 -124.91 -160.05
CA GLU A 441 50.31 -123.78 -159.41
C GLU A 441 48.79 -123.87 -159.58
N GLU A 442 48.24 -124.17 -160.76
CA GLU A 442 46.77 -124.12 -160.96
C GLU A 442 45.98 -125.03 -160.00
N ILE A 443 46.37 -126.30 -159.85
CA ILE A 443 45.73 -127.24 -158.92
C ILE A 443 46.01 -126.85 -157.45
N ALA A 444 47.15 -126.22 -157.16
CA ALA A 444 47.41 -125.65 -155.85
C ALA A 444 46.49 -124.43 -155.56
N THR A 445 46.25 -123.54 -156.54
CA THR A 445 45.49 -122.29 -156.34
C THR A 445 44.06 -122.55 -155.86
N TRP A 446 43.39 -123.60 -156.35
CA TRP A 446 42.04 -123.93 -155.92
C TRP A 446 41.98 -124.51 -154.50
N LYS A 447 42.97 -125.31 -154.08
CA LYS A 447 43.11 -125.71 -152.66
C LYS A 447 43.40 -124.51 -151.75
N VAL A 448 44.27 -123.59 -152.19
CA VAL A 448 44.57 -122.36 -151.45
C VAL A 448 43.34 -121.46 -151.32
N LYS A 449 42.53 -121.29 -152.37
CA LYS A 449 41.28 -120.51 -152.33
C LYS A 449 40.28 -121.05 -151.29
N VAL A 450 40.10 -122.37 -151.21
CA VAL A 450 39.20 -122.97 -150.19
C VAL A 450 39.75 -122.78 -148.78
N GLN A 451 41.06 -122.99 -148.55
CA GLN A 451 41.67 -122.74 -147.24
C GLN A 451 41.64 -121.25 -146.83
N ALA A 452 41.77 -120.32 -147.80
CA ALA A 452 41.63 -118.89 -147.55
C ALA A 452 40.20 -118.51 -147.13
N GLY A 453 39.18 -119.11 -147.77
CA GLY A 453 37.77 -118.93 -147.38
C GLY A 453 37.49 -119.34 -145.94
N VAL A 454 37.94 -120.53 -145.52
CA VAL A 454 37.77 -121.01 -144.14
C VAL A 454 38.49 -120.10 -143.14
N LYS A 455 39.74 -119.69 -143.41
CA LYS A 455 40.47 -118.75 -142.54
C LYS A 455 39.77 -117.39 -142.42
N LYS A 456 39.12 -116.90 -143.48
CA LYS A 456 38.42 -115.62 -143.46
C LYS A 456 37.14 -115.66 -142.59
N ILE A 457 36.46 -116.80 -142.52
CA ILE A 457 35.34 -117.01 -141.59
C ILE A 457 35.84 -117.01 -140.14
N ASP A 458 36.93 -117.75 -139.89
CA ASP A 458 37.58 -117.86 -138.58
C ASP A 458 38.05 -116.49 -138.03
N GLU A 459 38.54 -115.60 -138.90
CA GLU A 459 38.87 -114.20 -138.56
C GLU A 459 37.62 -113.37 -138.21
N LEU A 460 36.51 -113.57 -138.92
CA LEU A 460 35.29 -112.77 -138.75
C LEU A 460 34.54 -113.15 -137.48
N ASP A 461 34.44 -114.44 -137.12
CA ASP A 461 33.80 -114.84 -135.86
C ASP A 461 34.63 -114.40 -134.64
N ARG A 462 35.97 -114.48 -134.69
CA ARG A 462 36.84 -113.91 -133.65
C ARG A 462 36.67 -112.39 -133.51
N ALA A 463 36.49 -111.67 -134.62
CA ALA A 463 36.17 -110.25 -134.59
C ALA A 463 34.79 -109.99 -133.95
N ARG A 464 33.81 -110.85 -134.21
CA ARG A 464 32.45 -110.78 -133.63
C ARG A 464 32.45 -111.01 -132.12
N GLU A 465 33.18 -112.00 -131.63
CA GLU A 465 33.37 -112.24 -130.19
C GLU A 465 34.09 -111.06 -129.52
N LYS A 466 35.17 -110.56 -130.13
CA LYS A 466 35.93 -109.42 -129.60
C LYS A 466 35.07 -108.16 -129.46
N LEU A 467 34.27 -107.84 -130.48
CA LEU A 467 33.31 -106.72 -130.43
C LEU A 467 32.20 -106.96 -129.38
N GLY A 468 31.74 -108.19 -129.20
CA GLY A 468 30.78 -108.55 -128.14
C GLY A 468 31.35 -108.33 -126.73
N LEU A 469 32.60 -108.73 -126.50
CA LEU A 469 33.31 -108.49 -125.24
C LEU A 469 33.57 -107.00 -125.00
N GLU A 470 33.97 -106.25 -126.03
CA GLU A 470 34.18 -104.79 -125.95
C GLU A 470 32.88 -104.04 -125.64
N CYS A 471 31.76 -104.44 -126.26
CA CYS A 471 30.44 -103.88 -125.98
C CYS A 471 29.96 -104.18 -124.55
N ASN A 472 30.15 -105.41 -124.06
CA ASN A 472 29.83 -105.77 -122.68
C ASN A 472 30.70 -105.02 -121.66
N ALA A 473 31.99 -104.84 -121.94
CA ALA A 473 32.89 -104.05 -121.10
C ALA A 473 32.53 -102.54 -121.10
N ALA A 474 32.04 -102.01 -122.22
CA ALA A 474 31.51 -100.65 -122.30
C ALA A 474 30.22 -100.50 -121.48
N ASN A 475 29.28 -101.46 -121.57
CA ASN A 475 28.05 -101.47 -120.78
C ASN A 475 28.32 -101.57 -119.28
N GLN A 476 29.26 -102.42 -118.83
CA GLN A 476 29.66 -102.47 -117.42
C GLN A 476 30.21 -101.13 -116.92
N LYS A 477 31.06 -100.45 -117.71
CA LYS A 477 31.56 -99.11 -117.39
C LYS A 477 30.44 -98.08 -117.35
N TYR A 478 29.46 -98.15 -118.26
CA TYR A 478 28.30 -97.26 -118.25
C TYR A 478 27.48 -97.41 -116.96
N PHE A 479 27.15 -98.63 -116.54
CA PHE A 479 26.41 -98.85 -115.29
C PHE A 479 27.22 -98.43 -114.05
N GLN A 480 28.53 -98.70 -114.01
CA GLN A 480 29.41 -98.24 -112.93
C GLN A 480 29.45 -96.70 -112.83
N LEU A 481 29.49 -95.99 -113.97
CA LEU A 481 29.42 -94.53 -114.00
C LEU A 481 28.03 -94.01 -113.60
N LEU A 482 26.95 -94.67 -114.04
CA LEU A 482 25.58 -94.30 -113.68
C LEU A 482 25.33 -94.43 -112.17
N ASP A 483 25.76 -95.53 -111.54
CA ASP A 483 25.65 -95.71 -110.09
C ASP A 483 26.66 -94.83 -109.34
N GLY A 484 27.81 -94.51 -109.93
CA GLY A 484 28.71 -93.47 -109.44
C GLY A 484 28.05 -92.09 -109.37
N ILE A 485 27.30 -91.71 -110.42
CA ILE A 485 26.52 -90.46 -110.48
C ILE A 485 25.42 -90.47 -109.41
N LYS A 486 24.58 -91.51 -109.34
CA LYS A 486 23.53 -91.61 -108.28
C LYS A 486 24.12 -91.49 -106.87
N ASN A 487 25.26 -92.13 -106.62
CA ASN A 487 25.94 -92.04 -105.32
C ASN A 487 26.52 -90.64 -105.04
N ALA A 488 26.91 -89.88 -106.07
CA ALA A 488 27.30 -88.48 -105.93
C ALA A 488 26.09 -87.55 -105.73
N GLU A 489 24.97 -87.80 -106.41
CA GLU A 489 23.71 -87.07 -106.27
C GLU A 489 23.10 -87.26 -104.87
N ASN A 490 23.03 -88.50 -104.37
CA ASN A 490 22.58 -88.79 -103.01
C ASN A 490 23.43 -88.06 -101.95
N LYS A 491 24.77 -88.11 -102.09
CA LYS A 491 25.68 -87.35 -101.21
C LYS A 491 25.47 -85.84 -101.33
N ALA A 492 25.17 -85.32 -102.53
CA ALA A 492 24.86 -83.91 -102.72
C ALA A 492 23.51 -83.51 -102.09
N THR A 493 22.49 -84.37 -102.10
CA THR A 493 21.23 -84.12 -101.39
C THR A 493 21.42 -84.18 -99.87
N ASP A 494 22.19 -85.14 -99.35
CA ASP A 494 22.48 -85.24 -97.92
C ASP A 494 23.29 -84.02 -97.43
N LEU A 495 24.31 -83.60 -98.17
CA LEU A 495 25.09 -82.40 -97.85
C LEU A 495 24.24 -81.12 -97.92
N ARG A 496 23.31 -81.00 -98.89
CA ARG A 496 22.35 -79.89 -98.96
C ARG A 496 21.40 -79.87 -97.77
N LYS A 497 20.89 -81.04 -97.36
CA LYS A 497 20.03 -81.18 -96.17
C LYS A 497 20.77 -80.79 -94.90
N ASN A 498 21.96 -81.36 -94.68
CA ASN A 498 22.83 -81.04 -93.54
C ASN A 498 23.17 -79.54 -93.51
N HIS A 499 23.48 -78.91 -94.65
CA HIS A 499 23.70 -77.47 -94.74
C HIS A 499 22.43 -76.66 -94.38
N GLY A 500 21.23 -77.13 -94.78
CA GLY A 500 19.95 -76.59 -94.33
C GLY A 500 19.79 -76.65 -92.80
N ASP A 501 20.00 -77.83 -92.21
CA ASP A 501 19.90 -78.06 -90.77
C ASP A 501 20.91 -77.21 -89.98
N PHE A 502 22.16 -77.09 -90.45
CA PHE A 502 23.16 -76.20 -89.86
C PHE A 502 22.79 -74.71 -90.01
N ARG A 503 22.19 -74.31 -91.14
CA ARG A 503 21.71 -72.93 -91.34
C ARG A 503 20.53 -72.58 -90.44
N MET A 504 19.62 -73.54 -90.20
CA MET A 504 18.53 -73.39 -89.22
C MET A 504 19.09 -73.25 -87.80
N LYS A 505 19.99 -74.15 -87.39
CA LYS A 505 20.66 -74.07 -86.07
C LYS A 505 21.42 -72.76 -85.87
N LEU A 506 22.10 -72.26 -86.91
CA LEU A 506 22.81 -70.97 -86.88
C LEU A 506 21.84 -69.78 -86.73
N ASN A 507 20.66 -69.82 -87.37
CA ASN A 507 19.65 -68.78 -87.18
C ASN A 507 19.04 -68.83 -85.78
N GLN A 508 18.68 -70.03 -85.28
CA GLN A 508 18.20 -70.21 -83.90
C GLN A 508 19.21 -69.70 -82.86
N GLN A 509 20.51 -69.98 -83.03
CA GLN A 509 21.55 -69.44 -82.15
C GLN A 509 21.69 -67.91 -82.24
N LYS A 510 21.48 -67.30 -83.42
CA LYS A 510 21.45 -65.84 -83.57
C LYS A 510 20.23 -65.22 -82.91
N GLU A 511 19.06 -65.83 -83.03
CA GLU A 511 17.82 -65.38 -82.39
C GLU A 511 17.95 -65.46 -80.86
N LEU A 512 18.41 -66.60 -80.32
CA LEU A 512 18.72 -66.76 -78.89
C LEU A 512 19.77 -65.74 -78.40
N TYR A 513 20.83 -65.48 -79.18
CA TYR A 513 21.82 -64.47 -78.82
C TYR A 513 21.23 -63.05 -78.78
N GLN A 514 20.38 -62.68 -79.74
CA GLN A 514 19.73 -61.37 -79.74
C GLN A 514 18.69 -61.25 -78.61
N GLN A 515 17.95 -62.33 -78.31
CA GLN A 515 17.06 -62.41 -77.16
C GLN A 515 17.84 -62.17 -75.85
N VAL A 516 18.86 -62.98 -75.56
CA VAL A 516 19.70 -62.84 -74.34
C VAL A 516 20.38 -61.46 -74.28
N ARG A 517 20.80 -60.90 -75.42
CA ARG A 517 21.33 -59.52 -75.47
C ARG A 517 20.27 -58.48 -75.15
N SER A 518 19.02 -58.66 -75.59
CA SER A 518 17.90 -57.77 -75.30
C SER A 518 17.46 -57.86 -73.84
N GLU A 519 17.38 -59.06 -73.28
CA GLU A 519 17.08 -59.33 -71.86
C GLU A 519 18.15 -58.73 -70.96
N ARG A 520 19.44 -58.99 -71.25
CA ARG A 520 20.57 -58.36 -70.54
C ARG A 520 20.49 -56.83 -70.60
N ASN A 521 20.11 -56.25 -71.73
CA ASN A 521 19.93 -54.79 -71.85
C ASN A 521 18.71 -54.28 -71.06
N ALA A 522 17.63 -55.07 -70.97
CA ALA A 522 16.47 -54.75 -70.14
C ALA A 522 16.81 -54.80 -68.64
N PHE A 523 17.44 -55.89 -68.17
CA PHE A 523 17.94 -56.00 -66.79
C PHE A 523 18.98 -54.92 -66.46
N SER A 524 19.83 -54.52 -67.41
CA SER A 524 20.78 -53.41 -67.19
C SER A 524 20.08 -52.06 -66.99
N ARG A 525 18.95 -51.80 -67.68
CA ARG A 525 18.14 -50.59 -67.46
C ARG A 525 17.39 -50.65 -66.13
N SER A 526 16.69 -51.75 -65.86
CA SER A 526 15.98 -51.95 -64.59
C SER A 526 16.92 -51.87 -63.38
N LEU A 527 18.16 -52.35 -63.49
CA LEU A 527 19.18 -52.20 -62.44
C LEU A 527 19.59 -50.73 -62.23
N ILE A 528 19.74 -49.95 -63.30
CA ILE A 528 20.03 -48.51 -63.21
C ILE A 528 18.83 -47.76 -62.62
N GLU A 529 17.62 -48.02 -63.11
CA GLU A 529 16.36 -47.44 -62.65
C GLU A 529 16.18 -47.67 -61.14
N SER A 530 16.28 -48.92 -60.66
CA SER A 530 16.21 -49.22 -59.22
C SER A 530 17.39 -48.67 -58.41
N GLN A 531 18.57 -48.48 -59.01
CA GLN A 531 19.70 -47.86 -58.31
C GLN A 531 19.58 -46.33 -58.20
N ASP A 532 18.92 -45.69 -59.17
CA ASP A 532 18.52 -44.29 -59.09
C ASP A 532 17.36 -44.08 -58.11
N GLU A 533 16.35 -44.96 -58.09
CA GLU A 533 15.28 -44.98 -57.06
C GLU A 533 15.86 -45.13 -55.65
N ILE A 534 16.78 -46.08 -55.43
CA ILE A 534 17.51 -46.25 -54.16
C ILE A 534 18.28 -44.98 -53.80
N SER A 535 18.84 -44.28 -54.78
CA SER A 535 19.59 -43.03 -54.57
C SER A 535 18.67 -41.85 -54.24
N GLU A 536 17.48 -41.77 -54.84
CA GLU A 536 16.46 -40.79 -54.50
C GLU A 536 15.87 -41.05 -53.11
N MET A 537 15.56 -42.31 -52.78
CA MET A 537 15.09 -42.69 -51.45
C MET A 537 16.14 -42.40 -50.37
N LYS A 538 17.44 -42.59 -50.66
CA LYS A 538 18.53 -42.16 -49.77
C LYS A 538 18.61 -40.64 -49.62
N ARG A 539 18.26 -39.84 -50.63
CA ARG A 539 18.14 -38.37 -50.52
C ARG A 539 16.92 -37.99 -49.67
N LYS A 540 15.75 -38.56 -49.94
CA LYS A 540 14.51 -38.35 -49.15
C LYS A 540 14.72 -38.70 -47.68
N PHE A 541 15.34 -39.85 -47.38
CA PHE A 541 15.70 -40.25 -46.01
C PHE A 541 16.62 -39.23 -45.33
N LYS A 542 17.66 -38.72 -46.02
CA LYS A 542 18.54 -37.69 -45.45
C LYS A 542 17.79 -36.38 -45.14
N ILE A 543 16.87 -35.96 -46.00
CA ILE A 543 16.04 -34.76 -45.79
C ILE A 543 15.13 -34.96 -44.57
N MET A 544 14.38 -36.07 -44.53
CA MET A 544 13.51 -36.42 -43.39
C MET A 544 14.30 -36.56 -42.08
N PHE A 545 15.49 -37.16 -42.12
CA PHE A 545 16.37 -37.26 -40.95
C PHE A 545 16.80 -35.88 -40.45
N HIS A 546 17.17 -34.97 -41.36
CA HIS A 546 17.55 -33.61 -40.97
C HIS A 546 16.36 -32.81 -40.39
N GLN A 547 15.16 -32.98 -40.97
CA GLN A 547 13.91 -32.43 -40.42
C GLN A 547 13.58 -33.02 -39.03
N ILE A 548 13.84 -34.32 -38.80
CA ILE A 548 13.65 -34.97 -37.50
C ILE A 548 14.64 -34.43 -36.46
N GLU A 549 15.91 -34.19 -36.80
CA GLU A 549 16.85 -33.56 -35.87
C GLU A 549 16.51 -32.08 -35.61
N GLN A 550 16.11 -31.31 -36.62
CA GLN A 550 15.61 -29.94 -36.44
C GLN A 550 14.40 -29.89 -35.49
N LEU A 551 13.39 -30.74 -35.71
CA LEU A 551 12.22 -30.82 -34.81
C LEU A 551 12.60 -31.29 -33.40
N LYS A 552 13.61 -32.16 -33.23
CA LYS A 552 14.14 -32.52 -31.90
C LYS A 552 14.85 -31.35 -31.23
N GLU A 553 15.54 -30.49 -31.97
CA GLU A 553 16.20 -29.30 -31.43
C GLU A 553 15.16 -28.23 -31.05
N GLU A 554 14.17 -27.96 -31.90
CA GLU A 554 13.01 -27.12 -31.56
C GLU A 554 12.29 -27.63 -30.31
N ILE A 555 12.01 -28.94 -30.22
CA ILE A 555 11.38 -29.54 -29.04
C ILE A 555 12.24 -29.31 -27.78
N LYS A 556 13.57 -29.50 -27.84
CA LYS A 556 14.46 -29.22 -26.69
C LYS A 556 14.43 -27.75 -26.28
N GLU A 557 14.46 -26.81 -27.23
CA GLU A 557 14.38 -25.38 -26.93
C GLU A 557 13.04 -25.00 -26.29
N LYS A 558 11.92 -25.57 -26.77
CA LYS A 558 10.60 -25.38 -26.14
C LYS A 558 10.53 -26.00 -24.75
N ASP A 559 11.11 -27.18 -24.57
CA ASP A 559 11.24 -27.86 -23.27
C ASP A 559 12.04 -27.02 -22.27
N GLU A 560 13.13 -26.39 -22.70
CA GLU A 560 13.93 -25.48 -21.88
C GLU A 560 13.18 -24.18 -21.58
N ALA A 561 12.50 -23.58 -22.56
CA ALA A 561 11.66 -22.42 -22.34
C ALA A 561 10.55 -22.71 -21.30
N LEU A 562 9.87 -23.84 -21.43
CA LEU A 562 8.83 -24.28 -20.49
C LEU A 562 9.40 -24.52 -19.07
N LYS A 563 10.61 -25.08 -18.94
CA LYS A 563 11.31 -25.24 -17.65
C LYS A 563 11.68 -23.90 -17.02
N ARG A 564 12.04 -22.89 -17.83
CA ARG A 564 12.29 -21.51 -17.36
C ARG A 564 11.00 -20.82 -16.92
N GLU A 565 9.94 -20.87 -17.73
CA GLU A 565 8.63 -20.28 -17.40
C GLU A 565 7.98 -20.92 -16.16
N THR A 566 8.02 -22.25 -16.03
CA THR A 566 7.50 -22.93 -14.84
C THR A 566 8.31 -22.58 -13.59
N SER A 567 9.64 -22.43 -13.69
CA SER A 567 10.49 -21.94 -12.58
C SER A 567 10.15 -20.50 -12.18
N ASP A 568 9.91 -19.63 -13.15
CA ASP A 568 9.53 -18.22 -12.94
C ASP A 568 8.11 -18.07 -12.39
N PHE A 569 7.17 -18.91 -12.84
CA PHE A 569 5.82 -19.03 -12.28
C PHE A 569 5.88 -19.46 -10.81
N ASP A 570 6.68 -20.48 -10.49
CA ASP A 570 6.84 -20.97 -9.12
C ASP A 570 7.52 -19.92 -8.22
N ARG A 571 8.47 -19.13 -8.75
CA ARG A 571 9.04 -17.97 -8.04
C ARG A 571 7.96 -16.92 -7.75
N LYS A 572 7.22 -16.47 -8.77
CA LYS A 572 6.12 -15.48 -8.62
C LYS A 572 5.02 -15.98 -7.69
N LYS A 573 4.71 -17.28 -7.70
CA LYS A 573 3.74 -17.93 -6.81
C LYS A 573 4.20 -17.88 -5.35
N ARG A 574 5.47 -18.18 -5.06
CA ARG A 574 6.07 -18.04 -3.71
C ARG A 574 6.10 -16.58 -3.25
N GLU A 575 6.45 -15.64 -4.13
CA GLU A 575 6.37 -14.20 -3.84
C GLU A 575 4.93 -13.74 -3.54
N CYS A 576 3.93 -14.24 -4.28
CA CYS A 576 2.53 -13.91 -4.07
C CYS A 576 2.01 -14.43 -2.71
N VAL A 577 2.45 -15.62 -2.28
CA VAL A 577 2.16 -16.12 -0.93
C VAL A 577 2.81 -15.23 0.14
N LYS A 578 4.10 -14.91 0.01
CA LYS A 578 4.79 -14.00 0.96
C LYS A 578 4.12 -12.63 1.06
N ARG A 579 3.81 -11.99 -0.07
CA ARG A 579 3.12 -10.68 -0.08
C ARG A 579 1.72 -10.75 0.56
N LYS A 580 1.02 -11.89 0.47
CA LYS A 580 -0.26 -12.12 1.17
C LYS A 580 -0.08 -12.32 2.68
N GLU A 581 0.98 -13.01 3.10
CA GLU A 581 1.34 -13.17 4.51
C GLU A 581 1.77 -11.84 5.14
N GLU A 582 2.58 -11.06 4.43
CA GLU A 582 3.00 -9.69 4.79
C GLU A 582 1.78 -8.76 4.90
N ALA A 583 0.89 -8.75 3.90
CA ALA A 583 -0.35 -7.96 3.95
C ALA A 583 -1.30 -8.40 5.08
N SER A 584 -1.36 -9.70 5.39
CA SER A 584 -2.13 -10.23 6.52
C SER A 584 -1.54 -9.81 7.88
N LYS A 585 -0.21 -9.92 8.05
CA LYS A 585 0.51 -9.42 9.24
C LYS A 585 0.33 -7.89 9.39
N ALA A 586 0.41 -7.13 8.30
CA ALA A 586 0.16 -5.68 8.29
C ALA A 586 -1.30 -5.32 8.65
N LYS A 587 -2.30 -6.01 8.08
CA LYS A 587 -3.72 -5.76 8.38
C LYS A 587 -4.07 -6.04 9.83
N LYS A 588 -3.52 -7.11 10.44
CA LYS A 588 -3.67 -7.36 11.89
C LYS A 588 -3.08 -6.21 12.70
N LYS A 589 -1.87 -5.77 12.37
CA LYS A 589 -1.18 -4.67 13.07
C LYS A 589 -1.92 -3.33 12.92
N GLN A 590 -2.58 -3.11 11.78
CA GLN A 590 -3.49 -1.97 11.59
C GLN A 590 -4.71 -2.07 12.51
N GLN A 591 -5.35 -3.25 12.62
CA GLN A 591 -6.51 -3.47 13.49
C GLN A 591 -6.15 -3.32 14.98
N GLU A 592 -4.97 -3.80 15.38
CA GLU A 592 -4.40 -3.60 16.73
C GLU A 592 -4.21 -2.10 17.03
N LEU A 593 -3.67 -1.33 16.09
CA LEU A 593 -3.47 0.11 16.23
C LEU A 593 -4.77 0.91 16.21
N THR A 594 -5.77 0.56 15.40
CA THR A 594 -7.07 1.25 15.42
C THR A 594 -7.81 1.01 16.73
N HIS A 595 -7.81 -0.22 17.24
CA HIS A 595 -8.40 -0.53 18.55
C HIS A 595 -7.69 0.19 19.71
N LEU A 596 -6.36 0.34 19.64
CA LEU A 596 -5.61 1.09 20.64
C LEU A 596 -5.93 2.59 20.57
N ALA A 597 -6.05 3.16 19.36
CA ALA A 597 -6.50 4.54 19.17
C ALA A 597 -7.98 4.75 19.59
N GLU A 598 -8.85 3.76 19.45
CA GLU A 598 -10.24 3.80 19.96
C GLU A 598 -10.26 3.88 21.49
N LEU A 599 -9.43 3.08 22.18
CA LEU A 599 -9.26 3.14 23.64
C LEU A 599 -8.70 4.50 24.11
N GLU A 600 -7.67 5.02 23.43
CA GLU A 600 -7.12 6.36 23.74
C GLU A 600 -8.17 7.46 23.51
N ASN A 601 -8.99 7.37 22.47
CA ASN A 601 -10.11 8.30 22.23
C ASN A 601 -11.21 8.20 23.30
N GLU A 602 -11.48 7.03 23.88
CA GLU A 602 -12.34 6.95 25.05
C GLU A 602 -11.73 7.60 26.29
N GLU A 603 -10.43 7.44 26.50
CA GLU A 603 -9.74 8.05 27.65
C GLU A 603 -9.65 9.57 27.52
N ILE A 604 -9.42 10.09 26.30
CA ILE A 604 -9.55 11.52 25.99
C ILE A 604 -10.96 12.02 26.35
N LYS A 605 -12.04 11.36 25.92
CA LYS A 605 -13.42 11.75 26.27
C LYS A 605 -13.69 11.74 27.78
N LYS A 606 -13.12 10.77 28.52
CA LYS A 606 -13.21 10.69 29.99
C LYS A 606 -12.45 11.87 30.65
N LEU A 607 -11.31 12.28 30.10
CA LEU A 607 -10.54 13.45 30.55
C LEU A 607 -11.24 14.77 30.19
N GLU A 608 -11.78 14.92 28.98
CA GLU A 608 -12.56 16.09 28.54
C GLU A 608 -13.79 16.32 29.44
N HIS A 609 -14.54 15.27 29.73
CA HIS A 609 -15.69 15.35 30.65
C HIS A 609 -15.26 15.85 32.04
N ARG A 610 -14.16 15.29 32.57
CA ARG A 610 -13.61 15.67 33.88
C ARG A 610 -13.02 17.08 33.90
N ILE A 611 -12.44 17.54 32.79
CA ILE A 611 -12.04 18.95 32.62
C ILE A 611 -13.29 19.84 32.70
N HIS A 612 -14.37 19.48 32.03
CA HIS A 612 -15.62 20.25 32.06
C HIS A 612 -16.27 20.31 33.46
N GLU A 613 -16.23 19.21 34.22
CA GLU A 613 -16.61 19.19 35.65
C GLU A 613 -15.73 20.15 36.48
N PHE A 614 -14.41 20.16 36.26
CA PHE A 614 -13.49 21.08 36.94
C PHE A 614 -13.67 22.54 36.51
N GLU A 615 -14.01 22.83 35.26
CA GLU A 615 -14.31 24.19 34.81
C GLU A 615 -15.64 24.71 35.37
N SER A 616 -16.66 23.86 35.45
CA SER A 616 -17.96 24.16 36.06
C SER A 616 -17.82 24.45 37.56
N THR A 617 -17.11 23.59 38.29
CA THR A 617 -16.85 23.81 39.73
C THR A 617 -15.94 25.02 39.99
N ARG A 618 -14.93 25.28 39.15
CA ARG A 618 -14.14 26.53 39.20
C ARG A 618 -15.01 27.77 38.96
N LEU A 619 -15.99 27.70 38.06
CA LEU A 619 -16.91 28.81 37.79
C LEU A 619 -17.83 29.09 38.99
N ALA A 620 -18.38 28.05 39.60
CA ALA A 620 -19.20 28.17 40.82
C ALA A 620 -18.39 28.76 41.98
N GLN A 621 -17.18 28.25 42.26
CA GLN A 621 -16.28 28.80 43.29
C GLN A 621 -15.89 30.27 43.03
N LYS A 622 -15.80 30.69 41.76
CA LYS A 622 -15.57 32.09 41.41
C LYS A 622 -16.79 32.96 41.69
N GLN A 623 -18.01 32.45 41.50
CA GLN A 623 -19.24 33.15 41.87
C GLN A 623 -19.37 33.30 43.39
N GLU A 624 -19.17 32.21 44.15
CA GLU A 624 -19.13 32.25 45.63
C GLU A 624 -18.08 33.26 46.15
N TYR A 625 -16.90 33.31 45.52
CA TYR A 625 -15.87 34.28 45.87
C TYR A 625 -16.29 35.74 45.57
N GLU A 626 -16.95 35.98 44.42
CA GLU A 626 -17.46 37.31 44.05
C GLU A 626 -18.60 37.76 44.98
N GLU A 627 -19.45 36.85 45.44
CA GLU A 627 -20.47 37.11 46.46
C GLU A 627 -19.85 37.44 47.82
N VAL A 628 -18.88 36.65 48.31
CA VAL A 628 -18.16 36.92 49.57
C VAL A 628 -17.38 38.24 49.51
N VAL A 629 -16.85 38.63 48.36
CA VAL A 629 -16.24 39.95 48.13
C VAL A 629 -17.29 41.07 48.22
N ALA A 630 -18.47 40.89 47.63
CA ALA A 630 -19.56 41.86 47.73
C ALA A 630 -20.10 41.99 49.17
N GLU A 631 -20.23 40.90 49.92
CA GLU A 631 -20.58 40.92 51.34
C GLU A 631 -19.52 41.66 52.17
N ARG A 632 -18.24 41.37 51.96
CA ARG A 632 -17.11 42.06 52.61
C ARG A 632 -17.18 43.57 52.39
N ASP A 633 -17.44 44.01 51.16
CA ASP A 633 -17.43 45.44 50.82
C ASP A 633 -18.71 46.16 51.28
N LEU A 634 -19.85 45.46 51.32
CA LEU A 634 -21.07 45.94 51.98
C LEU A 634 -20.85 46.09 53.50
N LEU A 635 -20.28 45.08 54.17
CA LEU A 635 -19.97 45.12 55.60
C LEU A 635 -18.94 46.21 55.92
N GLY A 636 -17.88 46.35 55.11
CA GLY A 636 -16.90 47.44 55.24
C GLY A 636 -17.55 48.82 55.12
N THR A 637 -18.47 48.99 54.16
CA THR A 637 -19.25 50.23 53.99
C THR A 637 -20.15 50.50 55.20
N GLN A 638 -20.78 49.48 55.79
CA GLN A 638 -21.57 49.61 57.01
C GLN A 638 -20.70 49.98 58.22
N LEU A 639 -19.51 49.39 58.34
CA LEU A 639 -18.58 49.61 59.45
C LEU A 639 -18.00 51.04 59.42
N ILE A 640 -17.69 51.56 58.23
CA ILE A 640 -17.33 52.98 58.03
C ILE A 640 -18.48 53.89 58.52
N ARG A 641 -19.71 53.69 58.03
CA ARG A 641 -20.88 54.49 58.46
C ARG A 641 -21.12 54.42 59.97
N ARG A 642 -20.92 53.26 60.60
CA ARG A 642 -21.03 53.09 62.06
C ARG A 642 -19.92 53.83 62.82
N ASN A 643 -18.70 53.91 62.28
CA ASN A 643 -17.64 54.74 62.84
C ASN A 643 -17.94 56.24 62.70
N ASP A 644 -18.52 56.68 61.58
CA ASP A 644 -18.96 58.06 61.38
C ASP A 644 -20.10 58.44 62.36
N GLU A 645 -21.09 57.56 62.53
CA GLU A 645 -22.15 57.69 63.54
C GLU A 645 -21.56 57.79 64.97
N LEU A 646 -20.57 56.97 65.31
CA LEU A 646 -19.88 57.02 66.60
C LEU A 646 -19.08 58.32 66.79
N ALA A 647 -18.37 58.80 65.76
CA ALA A 647 -17.64 60.07 65.82
C ALA A 647 -18.58 61.26 66.06
N LEU A 648 -19.73 61.29 65.38
CA LEU A 648 -20.79 62.28 65.60
C LEU A 648 -21.37 62.20 67.02
N LEU A 649 -21.52 60.99 67.58
CA LEU A 649 -21.97 60.80 68.96
C LEU A 649 -20.93 61.28 69.98
N TYR A 650 -19.63 61.01 69.78
CA TYR A 650 -18.56 61.50 70.65
C TYR A 650 -18.49 63.03 70.68
N GLU A 651 -18.52 63.68 69.50
CA GLU A 651 -18.48 65.15 69.44
C GLU A 651 -19.77 65.77 70.04
N LYS A 652 -20.92 65.12 69.87
CA LYS A 652 -22.17 65.51 70.55
C LYS A 652 -22.07 65.40 72.08
N VAL A 653 -21.50 64.31 72.61
CA VAL A 653 -21.30 64.13 74.06
C VAL A 653 -20.35 65.19 74.62
N LYS A 654 -19.26 65.49 73.90
CA LYS A 654 -18.28 66.55 74.24
C LYS A 654 -18.92 67.95 74.26
N ILE A 655 -19.74 68.28 73.27
CA ILE A 655 -20.55 69.52 73.26
C ILE A 655 -21.50 69.54 74.46
N GLN A 656 -22.23 68.45 74.72
CA GLN A 656 -23.15 68.36 75.86
C GLN A 656 -22.43 68.52 77.19
N PHE A 657 -21.24 67.92 77.37
CA PHE A 657 -20.42 68.07 78.57
C PHE A 657 -20.01 69.53 78.78
N SER A 658 -19.51 70.21 77.74
CA SER A 658 -19.17 71.63 77.82
C SER A 658 -20.39 72.51 78.13
N THR A 659 -21.58 72.21 77.58
CA THR A 659 -22.81 72.95 77.98
C THR A 659 -23.24 72.66 79.41
N LEU A 660 -22.99 71.45 79.94
CA LEU A 660 -23.28 71.09 81.32
C LEU A 660 -22.34 71.82 82.29
N GLU A 661 -21.03 71.83 82.00
CA GLU A 661 -20.01 72.52 82.79
C GLU A 661 -20.28 74.04 82.86
N ASN A 662 -20.62 74.66 81.73
CA ASN A 662 -21.05 76.06 81.68
C ASN A 662 -22.33 76.32 82.51
N ALA A 663 -23.31 75.41 82.44
CA ALA A 663 -24.53 75.52 83.24
C ALA A 663 -24.28 75.29 84.74
N GLU A 664 -23.35 74.40 85.11
CA GLU A 664 -22.95 74.16 86.50
C GLU A 664 -22.25 75.37 87.10
N ASN A 665 -21.42 76.07 86.31
CA ASN A 665 -20.77 77.30 86.75
C ASN A 665 -21.78 78.43 86.96
N VAL A 666 -22.68 78.69 86.00
CA VAL A 666 -23.79 79.66 86.17
C VAL A 666 -24.70 79.29 87.36
N TYR A 667 -24.89 78.00 87.64
CA TYR A 667 -25.64 77.54 88.81
C TYR A 667 -24.89 77.79 90.14
N LYS A 668 -23.55 77.63 90.19
CA LYS A 668 -22.73 78.00 91.35
C LYS A 668 -22.79 79.49 91.65
N ASP A 669 -22.72 80.33 90.61
CA ASP A 669 -22.86 81.79 90.74
C ASP A 669 -24.21 82.15 91.36
N LEU A 670 -25.30 81.55 90.86
CA LEU A 670 -26.65 81.71 91.41
C LEU A 670 -26.79 81.19 92.86
N GLU A 671 -26.09 80.12 93.24
CA GLU A 671 -26.04 79.68 94.64
C GLU A 671 -25.23 80.62 95.54
N GLU A 672 -24.20 81.30 95.02
CA GLU A 672 -23.46 82.33 95.76
C GLU A 672 -24.31 83.60 95.95
N ASP A 673 -25.01 84.06 94.91
CA ASP A 673 -26.00 85.14 95.02
C ASP A 673 -27.12 84.80 96.01
N LEU A 674 -27.67 83.57 95.97
CA LEU A 674 -28.65 83.12 96.96
C LEU A 674 -28.08 83.05 98.39
N ARG A 675 -26.78 82.74 98.56
CA ARG A 675 -26.11 82.82 99.86
C ARG A 675 -25.97 84.27 100.32
N ASN A 676 -25.56 85.18 99.44
CA ASN A 676 -25.43 86.62 99.72
C ASN A 676 -26.78 87.26 100.08
N LEU A 677 -27.85 86.93 99.34
CA LEU A 677 -29.21 87.37 99.63
C LEU A 677 -29.72 86.84 100.98
N ARG A 678 -29.47 85.56 101.32
CA ARG A 678 -29.81 84.99 102.65
C ARG A 678 -29.01 85.60 103.80
N ILE A 679 -27.79 86.08 103.55
CA ILE A 679 -27.00 86.84 104.55
C ILE A 679 -27.61 88.24 104.73
N SER A 680 -27.98 88.91 103.64
CA SER A 680 -28.66 90.21 103.66
C SER A 680 -30.00 90.15 104.40
N GLU A 681 -30.85 89.16 104.08
CA GLU A 681 -32.11 88.85 104.78
C GLU A 681 -31.90 88.72 106.29
N LYS A 682 -30.95 87.87 106.73
CA LYS A 682 -30.64 87.67 108.15
C LYS A 682 -30.16 88.96 108.83
N ASN A 683 -29.39 89.79 108.13
CA ASN A 683 -28.92 91.08 108.66
C ASN A 683 -30.08 92.09 108.80
N LEU A 684 -30.96 92.18 107.80
CA LEU A 684 -32.19 92.99 107.86
C LEU A 684 -33.13 92.50 108.97
N THR A 685 -33.23 91.18 109.18
CA THR A 685 -34.03 90.59 110.28
C THR A 685 -33.46 91.00 111.64
N ARG A 686 -32.13 90.91 111.82
CA ARG A 686 -31.42 91.41 113.01
C ARG A 686 -31.55 92.92 113.21
N GLU A 687 -31.79 93.71 112.16
CA GLU A 687 -32.08 95.14 112.27
C GLU A 687 -33.53 95.42 112.64
N ALA A 688 -34.48 94.68 112.06
CA ALA A 688 -35.87 94.71 112.47
C ALA A 688 -36.02 94.32 113.95
N GLU A 689 -35.32 93.29 114.42
CA GLU A 689 -35.26 92.88 115.83
C GLU A 689 -34.63 93.95 116.73
N ARG A 690 -33.46 94.51 116.36
CA ARG A 690 -32.83 95.62 117.11
C ARG A 690 -33.74 96.85 117.18
N ASN A 691 -34.48 97.17 116.12
CA ASN A 691 -35.45 98.27 116.13
C ASN A 691 -36.74 97.93 116.88
N LYS A 692 -37.18 96.66 116.90
CA LYS A 692 -38.28 96.16 117.75
C LYS A 692 -37.91 96.19 119.24
N ALA A 693 -36.64 95.98 119.58
CA ALA A 693 -36.10 96.18 120.93
C ALA A 693 -36.02 97.67 121.32
N LYS A 694 -35.61 98.58 120.42
CA LYS A 694 -35.80 100.03 120.64
C LYS A 694 -37.29 100.39 120.81
N GLY A 695 -38.18 99.65 120.17
CA GLY A 695 -39.64 99.74 120.36
C GLY A 695 -40.16 99.24 121.72
N SER A 696 -39.38 98.48 122.50
CA SER A 696 -39.79 98.06 123.85
C SER A 696 -39.49 99.14 124.90
N SER A 697 -38.35 99.84 124.82
CA SER A 697 -38.06 101.00 125.68
C SER A 697 -39.07 102.14 125.47
N LEU A 698 -39.69 102.24 124.29
CA LEU A 698 -40.83 103.14 124.04
C LEU A 698 -42.01 102.90 125.00
N LYS A 699 -42.20 101.67 125.54
CA LYS A 699 -43.21 101.41 126.59
C LYS A 699 -42.81 101.93 127.97
N GLU A 700 -41.51 101.99 128.26
CA GLU A 700 -40.98 102.58 129.50
C GLU A 700 -40.96 104.10 129.42
N VAL A 701 -40.53 104.65 128.28
CA VAL A 701 -40.69 106.08 127.96
C VAL A 701 -42.17 106.48 128.04
N LYS A 702 -43.11 105.68 127.51
CA LYS A 702 -44.55 105.92 127.68
C LYS A 702 -45.02 105.85 129.15
N ARG A 703 -44.48 104.94 129.98
CA ARG A 703 -44.80 104.90 131.42
C ARG A 703 -44.19 106.09 132.19
N ARG A 704 -42.97 106.51 131.87
CA ARG A 704 -42.35 107.72 132.45
C ARG A 704 -43.09 108.97 132.00
N ILE A 705 -43.51 109.04 130.74
CA ILE A 705 -44.44 110.06 130.22
C ILE A 705 -45.76 110.01 131.01
N TYR A 706 -46.32 108.86 131.35
CA TYR A 706 -47.57 108.78 132.14
C TYR A 706 -47.40 109.29 133.59
N VAL A 707 -46.27 109.00 134.24
CA VAL A 707 -45.95 109.53 135.58
C VAL A 707 -45.74 111.04 135.52
N LEU A 708 -44.88 111.49 134.61
CA LEU A 708 -44.67 112.91 134.34
C LEU A 708 -45.96 113.61 133.94
N GLN A 709 -46.86 112.98 133.17
CA GLN A 709 -48.18 113.50 132.82
C GLN A 709 -49.13 113.57 134.01
N ARG A 710 -48.91 112.79 135.09
CA ARG A 710 -49.72 112.87 136.33
C ARG A 710 -49.23 114.00 137.24
N GLU A 711 -47.91 114.14 137.37
CA GLU A 711 -47.26 115.26 138.07
C GLU A 711 -47.57 116.59 137.35
N LEU A 712 -47.37 116.61 136.02
CA LEU A 712 -47.76 117.67 135.11
C LEU A 712 -49.28 117.86 135.04
N LEU A 713 -50.12 116.86 135.32
CA LEU A 713 -51.58 117.08 135.45
C LEU A 713 -51.89 117.87 136.71
N HIS A 714 -51.22 117.58 137.82
CA HIS A 714 -51.44 118.28 139.09
C HIS A 714 -51.02 119.75 138.98
N GLU A 715 -49.82 120.01 138.45
CA GLU A 715 -49.40 121.38 138.12
C GLU A 715 -50.24 121.97 136.97
N ARG A 716 -50.70 121.21 135.98
CA ARG A 716 -51.64 121.72 134.96
C ARG A 716 -53.03 122.00 135.50
N THR A 717 -53.52 121.41 136.58
CA THR A 717 -54.78 121.89 137.21
C THR A 717 -54.58 123.25 137.86
N LYS A 718 -53.42 123.44 138.52
CA LYS A 718 -53.00 124.69 139.16
C LYS A 718 -52.67 125.80 138.14
N VAL A 719 -52.15 125.43 136.97
CA VAL A 719 -51.87 126.34 135.85
C VAL A 719 -53.10 126.53 134.93
N LYS A 720 -53.96 125.54 134.69
CA LYS A 720 -55.20 125.72 133.88
C LYS A 720 -56.11 126.80 134.47
N ALA A 721 -56.27 126.84 135.79
CA ALA A 721 -56.99 127.91 136.48
C ALA A 721 -56.41 129.33 136.23
N LEU A 722 -55.19 129.42 135.67
CA LEU A 722 -54.45 130.64 135.31
C LEU A 722 -54.04 130.66 133.82
N SER A 723 -54.58 129.76 132.98
CA SER A 723 -54.12 129.58 131.59
C SER A 723 -55.19 129.02 130.64
N GLU A 724 -56.40 128.72 131.10
CA GLU A 724 -57.55 128.51 130.20
C GLU A 724 -58.13 129.84 129.67
N GLU A 725 -57.49 130.98 130.00
CA GLU A 725 -57.53 132.20 129.18
C GLU A 725 -56.78 132.05 127.83
N LEU A 726 -55.84 131.09 127.70
CA LEU A 726 -54.92 130.98 126.56
C LEU A 726 -54.85 129.56 125.97
N GLU A 727 -55.89 129.26 125.17
CA GLU A 727 -55.89 128.47 123.93
C GLU A 727 -55.03 127.18 123.82
N ASN A 728 -55.74 126.04 123.74
CA ASN A 728 -55.39 124.93 122.83
C ASN A 728 -55.61 125.37 121.36
N PRO A 729 -55.03 124.72 120.31
CA PRO A 729 -54.30 123.45 120.26
C PRO A 729 -52.86 123.60 119.69
N MET A 730 -51.92 122.64 119.65
CA MET A 730 -51.90 121.17 119.63
C MET A 730 -52.07 120.49 118.23
N ASN A 731 -51.22 119.46 118.00
CA ASN A 731 -51.13 118.52 116.86
C ASN A 731 -50.41 119.06 115.59
N MET A 732 -49.45 118.36 114.97
CA MET A 732 -49.31 116.93 114.59
C MET A 732 -50.23 116.48 113.45
N GLN A 733 -49.63 115.98 112.35
CA GLN A 733 -50.12 115.03 111.31
C GLN A 733 -49.68 115.49 109.88
N ARG A 734 -49.46 114.63 108.84
CA ARG A 734 -49.30 113.15 108.75
C ARG A 734 -49.07 112.67 107.29
N TRP A 735 -48.22 111.63 107.13
CA TRP A 735 -48.10 110.70 105.98
C TRP A 735 -47.59 111.19 104.60
N ARG A 736 -47.04 110.21 103.85
CA ARG A 736 -46.95 110.13 102.38
C ARG A 736 -47.19 108.66 101.97
N LYS A 737 -47.68 108.41 100.74
CA LYS A 737 -48.05 107.07 100.22
C LYS A 737 -46.86 106.16 99.92
N LEU A 738 -47.13 104.86 99.76
CA LEU A 738 -46.38 103.93 98.90
C LEU A 738 -47.21 103.63 97.64
N ASP A 739 -46.54 103.36 96.53
CA ASP A 739 -47.12 102.88 95.26
C ASP A 739 -46.23 101.71 94.73
N GLY A 740 -46.83 100.73 94.04
CA GLY A 740 -46.15 99.55 93.47
C GLY A 740 -47.15 98.46 93.04
N SER A 741 -46.87 97.69 91.98
CA SER A 741 -47.87 96.85 91.29
C SER A 741 -47.43 95.39 91.04
N ASP A 742 -48.39 94.52 90.74
CA ASP A 742 -48.28 93.04 90.70
C ASP A 742 -47.89 92.49 89.29
N PRO A 743 -46.85 91.64 89.16
CA PRO A 743 -46.45 91.02 87.87
C PRO A 743 -47.20 89.74 87.45
N ALA A 744 -47.98 89.09 88.31
CA ALA A 744 -48.21 87.63 88.23
C ALA A 744 -48.88 87.06 86.96
N MET A 745 -49.70 87.82 86.22
CA MET A 745 -50.61 87.23 85.22
C MET A 745 -50.01 87.02 83.81
N TYR A 746 -49.04 87.84 83.38
CA TYR A 746 -48.56 87.82 81.99
C TYR A 746 -47.65 86.62 81.68
N GLU A 747 -46.71 86.31 82.58
CA GLU A 747 -45.77 85.19 82.43
C GLU A 747 -46.50 83.85 82.38
N MET A 748 -47.56 83.70 83.18
CA MET A 748 -48.41 82.51 83.23
C MET A 748 -49.05 82.22 81.87
N ILE A 749 -49.52 83.26 81.16
CA ILE A 749 -50.12 83.15 79.82
C ILE A 749 -49.08 82.74 78.77
N GLN A 750 -47.84 83.25 78.85
CA GLN A 750 -46.75 82.81 77.96
C GLN A 750 -46.38 81.33 78.20
N LYS A 751 -46.39 80.89 79.45
CA LYS A 751 -46.08 79.50 79.84
C LYS A 751 -47.15 78.51 79.35
N VAL A 752 -48.44 78.88 79.41
CA VAL A 752 -49.52 78.09 78.82
C VAL A 752 -49.36 77.95 77.30
N LYS A 753 -49.10 79.05 76.58
CA LYS A 753 -48.94 79.01 75.10
C LYS A 753 -47.74 78.19 74.64
N THR A 754 -46.63 78.19 75.38
CA THR A 754 -45.45 77.36 75.06
C THR A 754 -45.69 75.87 75.35
N LEU A 755 -46.41 75.53 76.43
CA LEU A 755 -46.82 74.16 76.71
C LEU A 755 -47.81 73.62 75.65
N GLN A 756 -48.78 74.42 75.21
CA GLN A 756 -49.72 74.04 74.14
C GLN A 756 -49.01 73.72 72.82
N LYS A 757 -48.04 74.55 72.38
CA LYS A 757 -47.24 74.25 71.18
C LYS A 757 -46.44 72.96 71.32
N ARG A 758 -45.84 72.70 72.49
CA ARG A 758 -45.08 71.47 72.76
C ARG A 758 -45.98 70.22 72.80
N LEU A 759 -47.21 70.36 73.27
CA LEU A 759 -48.21 69.29 73.26
C LEU A 759 -48.64 68.93 71.83
N ILE A 760 -49.01 69.94 71.01
CA ILE A 760 -49.40 69.75 69.60
C ILE A 760 -48.31 68.97 68.84
N HIS A 761 -47.05 69.41 68.97
CA HIS A 761 -45.94 68.74 68.31
C HIS A 761 -45.70 67.29 68.80
N LYS A 762 -46.03 66.98 70.06
CA LYS A 762 -45.95 65.61 70.57
C LYS A 762 -47.12 64.73 70.12
N THR A 763 -48.31 65.29 69.94
CA THR A 763 -49.42 64.57 69.29
C THR A 763 -49.16 64.31 67.81
N GLU A 764 -48.56 65.27 67.07
CA GLU A 764 -48.10 65.06 65.69
C GLU A 764 -47.07 63.92 65.60
N GLN A 765 -46.10 63.87 66.52
CA GLN A 765 -45.12 62.78 66.56
C GLN A 765 -45.78 61.43 66.87
N SER A 766 -46.74 61.35 67.79
CA SER A 766 -47.49 60.11 68.05
C SER A 766 -48.17 59.60 66.80
N VAL A 767 -48.98 60.45 66.14
CA VAL A 767 -49.74 60.06 64.93
C VAL A 767 -48.83 59.57 63.80
N ASN A 768 -47.64 60.15 63.64
CA ASN A 768 -46.66 59.65 62.67
C ASN A 768 -46.10 58.26 63.06
N TYR A 769 -45.81 58.02 64.35
CA TYR A 769 -45.39 56.69 64.80
C TYR A 769 -46.52 55.65 64.67
N ASP A 770 -47.76 56.02 64.99
CA ASP A 770 -48.93 55.16 64.85
C ASP A 770 -49.15 54.77 63.37
N LEU A 771 -48.98 55.71 62.43
CA LEU A 771 -49.04 55.45 60.99
C LEU A 771 -47.93 54.50 60.52
N MET A 772 -46.68 54.73 60.94
CA MET A 772 -45.56 53.85 60.64
C MET A 772 -45.74 52.45 61.26
N LEU A 773 -46.43 52.34 62.40
CA LEU A 773 -46.77 51.05 63.00
C LEU A 773 -47.73 50.26 62.08
N GLN A 774 -48.80 50.90 61.62
CA GLN A 774 -49.78 50.30 60.72
C GLN A 774 -49.16 49.81 59.40
N GLU A 775 -48.23 50.58 58.82
CA GLU A 775 -47.47 50.14 57.63
C GLU A 775 -46.64 48.88 57.91
N LYS A 776 -46.03 48.76 59.10
CA LYS A 776 -45.24 47.58 59.49
C LYS A 776 -46.10 46.38 59.87
N GLU A 777 -47.25 46.59 60.51
CA GLU A 777 -48.23 45.54 60.78
C GLU A 777 -48.82 44.98 59.46
N LYS A 778 -49.10 45.85 58.48
CA LYS A 778 -49.57 45.44 57.14
C LYS A 778 -48.50 44.63 56.39
N LEU A 779 -47.26 45.10 56.35
CA LEU A 779 -46.12 44.35 55.77
C LEU A 779 -45.88 43.00 56.49
N PHE A 780 -46.06 42.95 57.80
CA PHE A 780 -45.95 41.70 58.57
C PHE A 780 -47.10 40.73 58.23
N GLY A 781 -48.32 41.23 58.03
CA GLY A 781 -49.45 40.44 57.54
C GLY A 781 -49.20 39.87 56.14
N GLU A 782 -48.77 40.71 55.19
CA GLU A 782 -48.44 40.30 53.82
C GLU A 782 -47.32 39.26 53.78
N LEU A 783 -46.24 39.46 54.55
CA LEU A 783 -45.17 38.46 54.69
C LEU A 783 -45.66 37.17 55.34
N LYS A 784 -46.58 37.25 56.31
CA LYS A 784 -47.13 36.06 56.97
C LYS A 784 -48.01 35.25 56.01
N GLU A 785 -48.89 35.88 55.24
CA GLU A 785 -49.66 35.17 54.20
C GLU A 785 -48.75 34.51 53.17
N LEU A 786 -47.62 35.13 52.81
CA LEU A 786 -46.62 34.57 51.90
C LEU A 786 -45.89 33.35 52.50
N VAL A 787 -45.66 33.32 53.81
CA VAL A 787 -45.11 32.16 54.53
C VAL A 787 -46.16 31.06 54.73
N ASP A 788 -47.39 31.41 55.11
CA ASP A 788 -48.51 30.47 55.28
C ASP A 788 -48.95 29.84 53.93
N GLN A 789 -48.58 30.44 52.79
CA GLN A 789 -48.72 29.87 51.44
C GLN A 789 -47.56 28.97 50.98
N GLN A 790 -46.42 28.96 51.67
CA GLN A 790 -45.33 28.03 51.33
C GLN A 790 -45.62 26.63 51.88
N PRO A 791 -45.41 25.55 51.11
CA PRO A 791 -45.56 24.20 51.62
C PRO A 791 -44.53 23.97 52.74
N GLY A 792 -45.03 23.66 53.94
CA GLY A 792 -44.18 23.46 55.12
C GLY A 792 -43.08 22.41 54.91
N PRO A 793 -41.99 22.42 55.69
CA PRO A 793 -40.79 21.62 55.42
C PRO A 793 -41.06 20.11 55.33
N GLU A 794 -42.08 19.60 56.03
CA GLU A 794 -42.54 18.21 55.93
C GLU A 794 -43.21 17.89 54.58
N VAL A 795 -43.98 18.82 54.01
CA VAL A 795 -44.56 18.70 52.65
C VAL A 795 -43.47 18.84 51.59
N ALA A 796 -42.52 19.75 51.77
CA ALA A 796 -41.36 19.88 50.88
C ALA A 796 -40.50 18.59 50.89
N ALA A 797 -40.29 17.98 52.05
CA ALA A 797 -39.62 16.68 52.17
C ALA A 797 -40.42 15.55 51.51
N GLN A 798 -41.75 15.52 51.66
CA GLN A 798 -42.61 14.54 50.97
C GLN A 798 -42.57 14.72 49.45
N VAL A 799 -42.62 15.95 48.93
CA VAL A 799 -42.48 16.23 47.49
C VAL A 799 -41.11 15.77 46.97
N SER A 800 -40.03 16.02 47.71
CA SER A 800 -38.69 15.51 47.38
C SER A 800 -38.63 13.97 47.37
N ALA A 801 -39.25 13.32 48.35
CA ALA A 801 -39.35 11.86 48.41
C ALA A 801 -40.22 11.26 47.28
N PHE A 802 -41.29 11.93 46.87
CA PHE A 802 -42.06 11.54 45.69
C PHE A 802 -41.31 11.79 44.38
N GLN A 803 -40.47 12.83 44.30
CA GLN A 803 -39.60 13.06 43.15
C GLN A 803 -38.49 12.00 43.02
N THR A 804 -37.87 11.56 44.11
CA THR A 804 -36.92 10.43 44.07
C THR A 804 -37.64 9.12 43.72
N TYR A 805 -38.79 8.85 44.32
CA TYR A 805 -39.59 7.66 43.99
C TYR A 805 -40.04 7.63 42.51
N LEU A 806 -40.47 8.76 41.95
CA LEU A 806 -40.78 8.90 40.53
C LEU A 806 -39.54 8.72 39.64
N LYS A 807 -38.36 9.18 40.08
CA LYS A 807 -37.09 8.98 39.38
C LYS A 807 -36.68 7.50 39.36
N ASP A 808 -36.88 6.80 40.47
CA ASP A 808 -36.60 5.36 40.59
C ASP A 808 -37.58 4.53 39.76
N ILE A 809 -38.88 4.83 39.79
CA ILE A 809 -39.87 4.22 38.87
C ILE A 809 -39.53 4.53 37.41
N THR A 810 -39.08 5.75 37.09
CA THR A 810 -38.65 6.09 35.72
C THR A 810 -37.43 5.29 35.29
N ASN A 811 -36.50 5.02 36.20
CA ASN A 811 -35.33 4.18 35.92
C ASN A 811 -35.70 2.69 35.78
N GLN A 812 -36.62 2.17 36.61
CA GLN A 812 -37.19 0.83 36.45
C GLN A 812 -37.94 0.70 35.11
N MET A 813 -38.75 1.70 34.74
CA MET A 813 -39.48 1.73 33.47
C MET A 813 -38.53 1.80 32.26
N LYS A 814 -37.35 2.43 32.39
CA LYS A 814 -36.28 2.38 31.39
C LYS A 814 -35.61 1.00 31.32
N SER A 815 -35.40 0.31 32.44
CA SER A 815 -34.91 -1.08 32.45
C SER A 815 -35.90 -1.99 31.73
N VAL A 816 -37.18 -1.95 32.12
CA VAL A 816 -38.25 -2.72 31.49
C VAL A 816 -38.41 -2.37 30.01
N ALA A 817 -38.21 -1.11 29.60
CA ALA A 817 -38.20 -0.73 28.18
C ALA A 817 -36.98 -1.28 27.42
N ALA A 818 -35.79 -1.35 28.05
CA ALA A 818 -34.61 -1.98 27.46
C ALA A 818 -34.77 -3.51 27.36
N GLU A 819 -35.33 -4.14 28.39
CA GLU A 819 -35.70 -5.56 28.41
C GLU A 819 -36.76 -5.87 27.34
N LEU A 820 -37.77 -5.00 27.17
CA LEU A 820 -38.78 -5.10 26.12
C LEU A 820 -38.15 -4.95 24.72
N ASN A 821 -37.23 -4.00 24.53
CA ASN A 821 -36.50 -3.83 23.28
C ASN A 821 -35.60 -5.04 22.97
N MET A 822 -34.96 -5.64 23.97
CA MET A 822 -34.21 -6.89 23.82
C MET A 822 -35.13 -8.06 23.45
N CYS A 823 -36.30 -8.17 24.08
CA CYS A 823 -37.32 -9.17 23.72
C CYS A 823 -37.86 -8.95 22.29
N HIS A 824 -38.01 -7.69 21.86
CA HIS A 824 -38.38 -7.36 20.49
C HIS A 824 -37.30 -7.73 19.47
N ALA A 825 -36.02 -7.49 19.80
CA ALA A 825 -34.89 -7.92 18.97
C ALA A 825 -34.86 -9.45 18.82
N GLN A 826 -34.99 -10.20 19.93
CA GLN A 826 -35.10 -11.67 19.90
C GLN A 826 -36.34 -12.13 19.10
N ALA A 827 -37.46 -11.41 19.17
CA ALA A 827 -38.67 -11.70 18.40
C ALA A 827 -38.58 -11.30 16.91
N THR A 828 -37.59 -10.48 16.50
CA THR A 828 -37.18 -10.33 15.10
C THR A 828 -36.19 -11.42 14.68
N ASP A 829 -35.19 -11.76 15.51
CA ASP A 829 -34.23 -12.82 15.22
C ASP A 829 -34.94 -14.16 14.97
N TYR A 830 -35.90 -14.53 15.83
CA TYR A 830 -36.73 -15.73 15.63
C TYR A 830 -37.67 -15.63 14.42
N ARG A 831 -38.04 -14.43 13.96
CA ARG A 831 -38.83 -14.26 12.73
C ARG A 831 -37.95 -14.51 11.51
N ASP A 832 -36.76 -13.93 11.49
CA ASP A 832 -35.75 -14.15 10.45
C ASP A 832 -35.33 -15.63 10.37
N GLU A 833 -35.20 -16.33 11.50
CA GLU A 833 -34.99 -17.78 11.53
C GLU A 833 -36.17 -18.57 10.95
N VAL A 834 -37.41 -18.18 11.28
CA VAL A 834 -38.62 -18.79 10.71
C VAL A 834 -38.74 -18.52 9.22
N GLU A 835 -38.37 -17.34 8.72
CA GLU A 835 -38.38 -17.00 7.29
C GLU A 835 -37.29 -17.78 6.53
N LYS A 836 -36.08 -17.93 7.09
CA LYS A 836 -35.03 -18.82 6.55
C LYS A 836 -35.51 -20.27 6.51
N ALA A 837 -36.09 -20.79 7.59
CA ALA A 837 -36.64 -22.15 7.63
C ALA A 837 -37.80 -22.35 6.65
N GLN A 838 -38.62 -21.32 6.39
CA GLN A 838 -39.66 -21.35 5.36
C GLN A 838 -39.08 -21.34 3.94
N HIS A 839 -38.02 -20.56 3.69
CA HIS A 839 -37.30 -20.56 2.41
C HIS A 839 -36.69 -21.94 2.12
N ASP A 840 -35.98 -22.53 3.09
CA ASP A 840 -35.39 -23.87 2.95
C ASP A 840 -36.46 -24.96 2.78
N LEU A 841 -37.63 -24.82 3.44
CA LEU A 841 -38.78 -25.68 3.22
C LEU A 841 -39.39 -25.53 1.81
N GLN A 842 -39.37 -24.33 1.23
CA GLN A 842 -39.78 -24.11 -0.16
C GLN A 842 -38.77 -24.69 -1.15
N GLU A 843 -37.47 -24.50 -0.91
CA GLU A 843 -36.41 -25.01 -1.79
C GLU A 843 -36.33 -26.54 -1.77
N THR A 844 -36.48 -27.17 -0.60
CA THR A 844 -36.58 -28.63 -0.47
C THR A 844 -37.86 -29.19 -1.10
N LYS A 845 -39.02 -28.52 -0.97
CA LYS A 845 -40.23 -28.86 -1.73
C LYS A 845 -39.99 -28.79 -3.24
N ARG A 846 -39.31 -27.76 -3.74
CA ARG A 846 -38.97 -27.59 -5.16
C ARG A 846 -38.11 -28.76 -5.65
N LYS A 847 -37.02 -29.06 -4.95
CA LYS A 847 -36.14 -30.22 -5.20
C LYS A 847 -36.92 -31.55 -5.22
N TYR A 848 -37.84 -31.75 -4.28
CA TYR A 848 -38.71 -32.93 -4.24
C TYR A 848 -39.68 -33.01 -5.43
N PHE A 849 -40.32 -31.90 -5.83
CA PHE A 849 -41.22 -31.89 -6.98
C PHE A 849 -40.48 -32.09 -8.31
N ASP A 850 -39.28 -31.53 -8.47
CA ASP A 850 -38.44 -31.77 -9.66
C ASP A 850 -37.97 -33.24 -9.74
N GLN A 851 -37.65 -33.86 -8.60
CA GLN A 851 -37.35 -35.29 -8.52
C GLN A 851 -38.59 -36.15 -8.81
N LYS A 852 -39.79 -35.73 -8.36
CA LYS A 852 -41.06 -36.41 -8.68
C LYS A 852 -41.41 -36.29 -10.17
N ARG A 853 -41.20 -35.14 -10.81
CA ARG A 853 -41.35 -34.97 -12.28
C ARG A 853 -40.39 -35.86 -13.06
N ARG A 854 -39.12 -35.97 -12.63
CA ARG A 854 -38.17 -36.95 -13.19
C ARG A 854 -38.68 -38.38 -13.08
N ASN A 855 -39.18 -38.79 -11.92
CA ASN A 855 -39.68 -40.16 -11.74
C ASN A 855 -40.95 -40.43 -12.57
N GLN A 856 -41.85 -39.45 -12.73
CA GLN A 856 -43.04 -39.58 -13.58
C GLN A 856 -42.71 -39.66 -15.08
N LEU A 857 -41.62 -39.02 -15.52
CA LEU A 857 -41.06 -39.18 -16.88
C LEU A 857 -40.45 -40.57 -17.12
N PHE A 858 -40.04 -41.30 -16.07
CA PHE A 858 -39.62 -42.70 -16.19
C PHE A 858 -40.81 -43.67 -16.21
N THR A 859 -41.89 -43.41 -15.46
CA THR A 859 -43.07 -44.28 -15.40
C THR A 859 -44.08 -44.07 -16.54
N THR A 860 -43.67 -43.46 -17.66
CA THR A 860 -44.50 -43.20 -18.84
C THR A 860 -43.91 -43.78 -20.13
N VAL A 861 -42.98 -44.74 -20.00
CA VAL A 861 -42.33 -45.45 -21.12
C VAL A 861 -42.72 -46.94 -21.18
N ASP A 862 -43.17 -47.52 -20.06
CA ASP A 862 -43.74 -48.88 -19.99
C ASP A 862 -45.28 -48.83 -19.94
N GLY A 863 -45.92 -48.62 -21.10
CA GLY A 863 -47.39 -48.55 -21.23
C GLY A 863 -47.86 -48.64 -22.68
#